data_AF-A0A921AXU6-F1
#
_entry.id   AF-A0A921AXU6-F1
#
_cell.length_a   1.000
_cell.length_b   1.000
_cell.length_c   1.000
_cell.angle_alpha   90.00
_cell.angle_beta   90.00
_cell.angle_gamma   90.00
#
_symmetry.space_group_name_H-M   'P 1'
#
loop_
_entity.id
_entity.type
_entity.pdbx_description
1 polymer ?
#
loop_
_entity_poly.entity_id
_entity_poly.type
_entity_poly.pdbx_seq_one_letter_code
_entity_poly.pdbx_strand_id
1 'polypeptide(L)'
;MTAFSSLSRFFRRAARLALAACMLSPLLPSAAPALESRQVYGPDGSPLFELNFFDQGDVIYENEDAAWLSSWTLSGQQKNAVTSAAALWAEVLGPGSTNSTPLPLFIGTYDVENAEAGSAPNASSLPVLETALQSGIIHGTAMEEPAYFFVGTIDFGIPEHLSPLPSTGEQADIVAVLYHETAHALGVLSFMQNGKEESLSVWNAHLKDAYGTRLTPGMNVVHEGEGGVPGRDFIVGDATRSGVTFHGRNVAEVMGNDEGLPIEGYENDYLDLSHIELERSLMSHQNYRNYTAFMEAELAALQDIGYSIDRRNFYGFSIYGDGETIVNGNGYFARNEAGDAFLEGVPNTATLGTGLHLYGKQNTVTQAADLLACGTAGTGIRVDGSGNTLAIAPGVRIAANGAWGTGLLVAYGKDQAVISRGDVTALGEGGIAARFDFGSNLLGNATEYRGSWIWNNPYEEWGWHLISDPSHPYYNTDPYGMELNLDGPLVSSFDVSGLLAGSAASLFVSENAFVGEINILSGAQVIGDIVSEWDPENPDLQYPGSADGLHTALTFGRAAQADGTAGEADPSFDMTLYGGIDGAKSINMSLEAGRLAVTDAVNVYSLRNAGLLALYGTDEEGFGASVAEAFVNEEGAVLETGFLPTGEVNGIKAYSAVLGGTWALRPMPGFYAQNALITPQAPVDAEYAGGGFTGVTLGPNLSPTLEFALSDSSGTVEVRAFREKDAYSRYAGNAGAFSLGSALYGISGVAGGDMQALLAALDWSEKSGAGVARGLNLLGPEAWDASARASLNAMSALNLLLLQHMNRDAPQAGEWRMWAAPFGSASRQGAHGGSSGWKSTEAGLLAALERSFDSGLTAGVHLASGMRETRLYGDAAKADSRFFLLGAHSRLAPGGRGGYLAAQARLGLENADMDRRVAVNGYARSHESDGNALLGSFMLGAGWDASWGTERGTFRAGPLAWLEYGFLRREGFTEHGGASALHVDGESYASLPLSLGAHTAWQGELENGAGLGLDITAAWRHELADTAFHTHAHFAGYDAFGFSSATALPGRDALLLQGSLTLTSPDRAFFMQLSAGGEAFRRESSAVNASLSLGWKF
;
A
#
# COMPACT_ATOMS: atom_id res chain seq x y z
N MET A 1 33.61 -14.54 -22.03
CA MET A 1 33.84 -13.22 -21.38
C MET A 1 34.59 -12.30 -22.34
N THR A 2 34.08 -11.06 -22.44
CA THR A 2 34.73 -9.82 -22.90
C THR A 2 35.24 -9.72 -24.34
N ALA A 3 34.32 -9.54 -25.28
CA ALA A 3 34.42 -8.58 -26.38
C ALA A 3 32.99 -8.27 -26.88
N PHE A 4 32.72 -7.03 -27.27
CA PHE A 4 31.41 -6.43 -27.64
C PHE A 4 30.56 -5.78 -26.52
N SER A 5 31.10 -4.72 -25.91
CA SER A 5 30.29 -3.68 -25.24
C SER A 5 30.87 -2.25 -25.36
N SER A 6 31.66 -1.98 -26.41
CA SER A 6 32.43 -0.73 -26.55
C SER A 6 32.11 0.10 -27.81
N LEU A 7 30.87 0.04 -28.34
CA LEU A 7 30.47 0.88 -29.49
C LEU A 7 29.26 1.79 -29.28
N SER A 8 28.69 1.86 -28.07
CA SER A 8 27.54 2.74 -27.76
C SER A 8 27.88 3.97 -26.88
N ARG A 9 29.15 4.14 -26.49
CA ARG A 9 29.58 5.27 -25.62
C ARG A 9 30.34 6.39 -26.35
N PHE A 10 30.38 6.35 -27.68
CA PHE A 10 31.15 7.30 -28.50
C PHE A 10 30.32 8.43 -29.16
N PHE A 11 29.00 8.50 -28.93
CA PHE A 11 28.12 9.51 -29.54
C PHE A 11 27.36 10.44 -28.57
N ARG A 12 27.69 10.47 -27.27
CA ARG A 12 27.01 11.38 -26.30
C ARG A 12 27.94 12.19 -25.39
N ARG A 13 29.19 12.38 -25.79
CA ARG A 13 30.16 13.25 -25.08
C ARG A 13 30.84 14.24 -26.02
N ALA A 14 30.02 15.03 -26.70
CA ALA A 14 30.44 16.19 -27.48
C ALA A 14 29.48 17.37 -27.20
N ALA A 15 29.47 17.85 -25.96
CA ALA A 15 28.85 19.13 -25.57
C ALA A 15 29.27 19.51 -24.13
N ARG A 16 30.55 19.84 -23.94
CA ARG A 16 31.03 20.65 -22.81
C ARG A 16 32.26 21.42 -23.27
N LEU A 17 32.12 22.72 -23.49
CA LEU A 17 33.24 23.69 -23.38
C LEU A 17 32.72 25.15 -23.42
N ALA A 18 32.72 25.79 -22.24
CA ALA A 18 32.92 27.23 -21.99
C ALA A 18 32.89 27.40 -20.45
N LEU A 19 34.00 27.20 -19.73
CA LEU A 19 34.94 28.21 -19.22
C LEU A 19 34.33 29.45 -18.52
N ALA A 20 34.30 29.37 -17.18
CA ALA A 20 34.97 30.25 -16.20
C ALA A 20 34.89 31.79 -16.32
N ALA A 21 34.39 32.42 -15.25
CA ALA A 21 34.83 33.66 -14.58
C ALA A 21 33.65 34.17 -13.71
N CYS A 22 33.75 34.74 -12.51
CA CYS A 22 34.83 35.09 -11.59
C CYS A 22 34.17 35.36 -10.22
N MET A 23 34.94 35.17 -9.14
CA MET A 23 34.64 35.58 -7.76
C MET A 23 34.65 37.11 -7.58
N LEU A 24 34.26 37.53 -6.35
CA LEU A 24 34.38 38.83 -5.64
C LEU A 24 33.05 39.62 -5.57
N SER A 25 32.49 39.97 -4.40
CA SER A 25 33.02 40.12 -3.04
C SER A 25 31.89 40.05 -1.99
N PRO A 26 32.19 39.72 -0.71
CA PRO A 26 31.32 40.04 0.42
C PRO A 26 31.63 41.46 0.92
N LEU A 27 30.59 42.20 1.32
CA LEU A 27 30.70 43.37 2.18
C LEU A 27 30.03 43.00 3.50
N LEU A 28 30.83 42.97 4.56
CA LEU A 28 30.40 42.83 5.96
C LEU A 28 29.55 44.05 6.38
N PRO A 29 28.70 43.86 7.39
CA PRO A 29 29.05 44.40 8.70
C PRO A 29 29.00 43.33 9.80
N SER A 30 29.51 43.68 10.96
CA SER A 30 29.86 42.79 12.05
C SER A 30 28.67 42.40 12.92
N ALA A 31 28.50 41.10 13.11
CA ALA A 31 27.98 40.45 14.31
C ALA A 31 28.62 39.04 14.31
N ALA A 32 28.91 38.46 15.46
CA ALA A 32 29.57 37.15 15.54
C ALA A 32 28.77 36.12 14.72
N PRO A 33 29.37 35.40 13.76
CA PRO A 33 28.61 34.47 12.92
C PRO A 33 28.12 33.29 13.77
N ALA A 34 26.80 33.07 13.79
CA ALA A 34 26.20 31.83 14.25
C ALA A 34 26.83 30.62 13.53
N LEU A 35 26.99 29.50 14.24
CA LEU A 35 27.73 28.34 13.73
C LEU A 35 26.93 27.55 12.67
N GLU A 36 25.59 27.61 12.75
CA GLU A 36 24.66 26.90 11.89
C GLU A 36 23.43 27.77 11.59
N SER A 37 23.08 27.94 10.31
CA SER A 37 21.86 28.62 9.86
C SER A 37 20.97 27.66 9.07
N ARG A 38 19.66 27.72 9.32
CA ARG A 38 18.63 26.93 8.63
C ARG A 38 17.50 27.83 8.13
N GLN A 39 17.14 27.69 6.86
CA GLN A 39 15.99 28.38 6.29
C GLN A 39 14.73 27.54 6.45
N VAL A 40 13.64 28.20 6.86
CA VAL A 40 12.29 27.64 6.94
C VAL A 40 11.45 28.30 5.85
N TYR A 41 10.70 27.47 5.12
CA TYR A 41 9.96 27.89 3.93
C TYR A 41 8.45 27.82 4.18
N GLY A 42 7.70 28.75 3.59
CA GLY A 42 6.24 28.67 3.53
C GLY A 42 5.74 27.62 2.52
N PRO A 43 4.41 27.37 2.48
CA PRO A 43 3.81 26.35 1.62
C PRO A 43 4.04 26.55 0.11
N ASP A 44 4.26 27.80 -0.32
CA ASP A 44 4.57 28.17 -1.71
C ASP A 44 6.07 28.02 -2.07
N GLY A 45 6.89 27.61 -1.10
CA GLY A 45 8.34 27.45 -1.24
C GLY A 45 9.14 28.74 -1.05
N SER A 46 8.52 29.85 -0.62
CA SER A 46 9.21 31.09 -0.28
C SER A 46 9.92 30.98 1.09
N PRO A 47 11.15 31.51 1.25
CA PRO A 47 11.84 31.48 2.54
C PRO A 47 11.24 32.52 3.49
N LEU A 48 10.71 32.07 4.64
CA LEU A 48 10.04 32.93 5.61
C LEU A 48 10.94 33.30 6.79
N PHE A 49 11.61 32.31 7.39
CA PHE A 49 12.49 32.50 8.54
C PHE A 49 13.91 32.00 8.26
N GLU A 50 14.90 32.65 8.86
CA GLU A 50 16.27 32.17 8.96
C GLU A 50 16.62 31.92 10.42
N LEU A 51 16.71 30.64 10.81
CA LEU A 51 17.06 30.21 12.15
C LEU A 51 18.58 30.17 12.30
N ASN A 52 19.12 31.01 13.17
CA ASN A 52 20.55 31.10 13.46
C ASN A 52 20.82 30.47 14.83
N PHE A 53 21.51 29.33 14.87
CA PHE A 53 21.80 28.59 16.11
C PHE A 53 23.16 28.99 16.69
N PHE A 54 23.15 29.30 17.98
CA PHE A 54 24.33 29.69 18.77
C PHE A 54 24.65 28.57 19.78
N ASP A 55 25.83 27.96 19.64
CA ASP A 55 26.27 26.88 20.52
C ASP A 55 26.92 27.47 21.79
N GLN A 56 27.19 26.63 22.79
CA GLN A 56 27.77 27.05 24.07
C GLN A 56 28.96 28.00 23.92
N GLY A 57 28.86 29.17 24.55
CA GLY A 57 29.89 30.22 24.56
C GLY A 57 29.83 31.18 23.38
N ASP A 58 28.94 30.96 22.40
CA ASP A 58 28.69 31.91 21.32
C ASP A 58 27.90 33.13 21.83
N VAL A 59 28.24 34.31 21.29
CA VAL A 59 27.55 35.57 21.58
C VAL A 59 26.30 35.67 20.71
N ILE A 60 25.14 35.70 21.35
CA ILE A 60 23.82 35.82 20.71
C ILE A 60 23.51 37.29 20.44
N TYR A 61 23.72 38.15 21.44
CA TYR A 61 23.55 39.60 21.36
C TYR A 61 24.50 40.31 22.33
N GLU A 62 24.99 41.49 21.95
CA GLU A 62 25.87 42.34 22.75
C GLU A 62 25.23 43.73 22.91
N ASN A 63 25.03 44.19 24.15
CA ASN A 63 24.68 45.59 24.44
C ASN A 63 25.80 46.29 25.22
N GLU A 64 25.61 47.58 25.54
CA GLU A 64 26.64 48.40 26.21
C GLU A 64 27.03 47.89 27.62
N ASP A 65 26.22 47.02 28.24
CA ASP A 65 26.38 46.55 29.62
C ASP A 65 26.77 45.05 29.74
N ALA A 66 26.41 44.19 28.80
CA ALA A 66 26.73 42.75 28.82
C ALA A 66 26.61 42.05 27.44
N ALA A 67 27.38 40.97 27.26
CA ALA A 67 27.22 40.00 26.17
C ALA A 67 26.35 38.83 26.63
N TRP A 68 25.27 38.54 25.91
CA TRP A 68 24.41 37.37 26.14
C TRP A 68 25.01 36.17 25.40
N LEU A 69 25.47 35.20 26.17
CA LEU A 69 26.11 33.99 25.67
C LEU A 69 25.15 32.81 25.76
N SER A 70 25.20 31.92 24.76
CA SER A 70 24.53 30.62 24.86
C SER A 70 25.20 29.80 25.96
N SER A 71 24.47 29.34 26.99
CA SER A 71 25.08 28.67 28.15
C SER A 71 25.37 27.19 27.93
N TRP A 72 24.68 26.55 26.98
CA TRP A 72 24.86 25.14 26.58
C TRP A 72 24.56 24.97 25.06
N THR A 73 24.64 23.74 24.54
CA THR A 73 24.47 23.46 23.11
C THR A 73 23.27 22.55 22.87
N LEU A 74 22.34 22.98 22.02
CA LEU A 74 21.24 22.14 21.53
C LEU A 74 21.78 20.95 20.71
N SER A 75 21.26 19.76 20.98
CA SER A 75 21.53 18.59 20.15
C SER A 75 20.96 18.76 18.73
N GLY A 76 21.46 17.98 17.77
CA GLY A 76 20.94 18.02 16.39
C GLY A 76 19.44 17.70 16.30
N GLN A 77 18.92 16.83 17.18
CA GLN A 77 17.50 16.52 17.26
C GLN A 77 16.68 17.69 17.83
N GLN A 78 17.16 18.36 18.89
CA GLN A 78 16.50 19.57 19.42
C GLN A 78 16.51 20.71 18.39
N LYS A 79 17.61 20.92 17.65
CA LYS A 79 17.64 21.86 16.52
C LYS A 79 16.59 21.53 15.45
N ASN A 80 16.35 20.25 15.16
CA ASN A 80 15.26 19.82 14.27
C ASN A 80 13.88 20.12 14.85
N ALA A 81 13.69 19.95 16.16
CA ALA A 81 12.43 20.25 16.83
C ALA A 81 12.12 21.77 16.79
N VAL A 82 13.11 22.63 17.06
CA VAL A 82 13.02 24.09 16.85
C VAL A 82 12.63 24.41 15.41
N THR A 83 13.28 23.74 14.44
CA THR A 83 12.97 23.92 13.01
C THR A 83 11.52 23.51 12.69
N SER A 84 11.01 22.47 13.37
CA SER A 84 9.64 21.99 13.19
C SER A 84 8.61 22.97 13.74
N ALA A 85 8.84 23.53 14.94
CA ALA A 85 8.00 24.59 15.50
C ALA A 85 7.94 25.83 14.59
N ALA A 86 9.08 26.26 14.05
CA ALA A 86 9.12 27.36 13.09
C ALA A 86 8.41 27.03 11.76
N ALA A 87 8.44 25.76 11.32
CA ALA A 87 7.73 25.32 10.13
C ALA A 87 6.20 25.36 10.28
N LEU A 88 5.66 25.05 11.47
CA LEU A 88 4.24 25.22 11.77
C LEU A 88 3.82 26.69 11.61
N TRP A 89 4.60 27.63 12.15
CA TRP A 89 4.36 29.06 11.92
C TRP A 89 4.50 29.46 10.46
N ALA A 90 5.46 28.89 9.73
CA ALA A 90 5.61 29.19 8.32
C ALA A 90 4.44 28.71 7.46
N GLU A 91 3.79 27.60 7.84
CA GLU A 91 2.55 27.14 7.23
C GLU A 91 1.39 28.10 7.49
N VAL A 92 1.25 28.58 8.73
CA VAL A 92 0.18 29.51 9.14
C VAL A 92 0.33 30.91 8.53
N LEU A 93 1.55 31.46 8.56
CA LEU A 93 1.82 32.87 8.24
C LEU A 93 2.33 33.09 6.81
N GLY A 94 2.99 32.09 6.22
CA GLY A 94 3.62 32.19 4.90
C GLY A 94 2.70 32.73 3.80
N PRO A 95 1.48 32.17 3.61
CA PRO A 95 0.58 32.63 2.55
C PRO A 95 0.16 34.11 2.64
N GLY A 96 0.11 34.67 3.85
CA GLY A 96 -0.24 36.08 4.09
C GLY A 96 0.95 37.00 4.34
N SER A 97 2.17 36.48 4.26
CA SER A 97 3.38 37.24 4.56
C SER A 97 3.78 38.17 3.41
N THR A 98 4.44 39.28 3.75
CA THR A 98 4.88 40.30 2.77
C THR A 98 6.40 40.44 2.69
N ASN A 99 7.14 39.78 3.58
CA ASN A 99 8.60 39.82 3.55
C ASN A 99 9.14 39.09 2.32
N SER A 100 10.06 39.75 1.60
CA SER A 100 10.73 39.18 0.41
C SER A 100 12.05 38.49 0.73
N THR A 101 12.51 38.58 1.98
CA THR A 101 13.73 37.97 2.51
C THR A 101 13.39 37.27 3.84
N PRO A 102 14.05 36.15 4.16
CA PRO A 102 13.78 35.46 5.41
C PRO A 102 14.13 36.36 6.61
N LEU A 103 13.27 36.35 7.62
CA LEU A 103 13.44 37.14 8.84
C LEU A 103 14.35 36.39 9.82
N PRO A 104 15.40 37.03 10.37
CA PRO A 104 16.37 36.36 11.22
C PRO A 104 15.82 36.09 12.62
N LEU A 105 15.87 34.82 13.03
CA LEU A 105 15.54 34.34 14.38
C LEU A 105 16.82 33.78 15.02
N PHE A 106 17.22 34.35 16.15
CA PHE A 106 18.44 33.96 16.87
C PHE A 106 18.09 32.98 17.98
N ILE A 107 18.59 31.74 17.85
CA ILE A 107 18.28 30.63 18.73
C ILE A 107 19.50 30.32 19.59
N GLY A 108 19.40 30.54 20.89
CA GLY A 108 20.44 30.17 21.85
C GLY A 108 19.87 29.55 23.10
N THR A 109 20.72 29.36 24.10
CA THR A 109 20.33 28.69 25.34
C THR A 109 20.79 29.44 26.59
N TYR A 110 20.14 29.15 27.71
CA TYR A 110 20.40 29.77 29.01
C TYR A 110 20.16 28.77 30.17
N ASP A 111 20.75 29.06 31.35
CA ASP A 111 20.69 28.18 32.53
C ASP A 111 19.51 28.54 33.44
N VAL A 112 18.31 28.60 32.84
CA VAL A 112 17.03 28.85 33.53
C VAL A 112 16.06 27.74 33.11
N GLU A 113 15.29 27.22 34.05
CA GLU A 113 14.22 26.24 33.77
C GLU A 113 13.01 26.95 33.14
N ASN A 114 13.18 27.44 31.91
CA ASN A 114 12.15 28.12 31.15
C ASN A 114 12.44 28.04 29.63
N ALA A 115 11.51 28.48 28.79
CA ALA A 115 11.76 28.89 27.42
C ALA A 115 11.23 30.32 27.24
N GLU A 116 11.85 31.12 26.38
CA GLU A 116 11.33 32.45 26.08
C GLU A 116 11.65 32.84 24.64
N ALA A 117 10.74 33.60 24.01
CA ALA A 117 11.03 34.28 22.76
C ALA A 117 10.43 35.68 22.70
N GLY A 118 11.12 36.57 22.00
CA GLY A 118 10.71 37.96 21.90
C GLY A 118 11.26 38.67 20.69
N SER A 119 10.62 39.78 20.32
CA SER A 119 11.10 40.68 19.29
C SER A 119 10.84 42.12 19.73
N ALA A 120 11.92 42.90 19.89
CA ALA A 120 11.80 44.30 20.21
C ALA A 120 11.10 45.06 19.06
N PRO A 121 10.28 46.08 19.33
CA PRO A 121 9.73 46.94 18.28
C PRO A 121 10.84 47.75 17.61
N ASN A 122 10.71 47.99 16.31
CA ASN A 122 11.55 48.99 15.62
C ASN A 122 11.32 50.39 16.22
N ALA A 123 12.33 51.26 16.16
CA ALA A 123 12.22 52.63 16.66
C ALA A 123 11.03 53.38 16.02
N SER A 124 10.07 53.78 16.84
CA SER A 124 8.83 54.42 16.40
C SER A 124 8.38 55.52 17.38
N SER A 125 7.64 56.50 16.85
CA SER A 125 7.01 57.56 17.65
C SER A 125 5.52 57.32 17.89
N LEU A 126 5.00 56.17 17.43
CA LEU A 126 3.61 55.78 17.64
C LEU A 126 3.41 55.29 19.08
N PRO A 127 2.26 55.60 19.70
CA PRO A 127 1.97 55.16 21.07
C PRO A 127 1.47 53.71 21.15
N VAL A 128 1.24 53.05 20.00
CA VAL A 128 0.92 51.63 19.89
C VAL A 128 1.89 51.02 18.89
N LEU A 129 2.59 49.96 19.29
CA LEU A 129 3.77 49.42 18.63
C LEU A 129 3.58 47.95 18.25
N GLU A 130 4.07 47.60 17.07
CA GLU A 130 4.24 46.21 16.61
C GLU A 130 5.66 45.74 16.96
N THR A 131 5.85 44.44 17.21
CA THR A 131 7.20 43.88 17.29
C THR A 131 7.90 43.98 15.93
N ALA A 132 9.23 44.01 15.88
CA ALA A 132 9.94 44.07 14.60
C ALA A 132 9.63 42.84 13.72
N LEU A 133 9.50 41.65 14.33
CA LEU A 133 9.09 40.43 13.62
C LEU A 133 7.68 40.57 13.04
N GLN A 134 6.73 41.07 13.82
CA GLN A 134 5.36 41.34 13.37
C GLN A 134 5.32 42.32 12.20
N SER A 135 6.01 43.47 12.31
CA SER A 135 6.10 44.43 11.21
C SER A 135 6.81 43.87 9.98
N GLY A 136 7.77 42.96 10.18
CA GLY A 136 8.45 42.25 9.10
C GLY A 136 7.52 41.37 8.30
N ILE A 137 6.67 40.58 8.96
CA ILE A 137 5.71 39.68 8.31
C ILE A 137 4.57 40.47 7.66
N ILE A 138 3.95 41.40 8.38
CA ILE A 138 2.74 42.11 7.94
C ILE A 138 3.05 43.16 6.87
N HIS A 139 4.15 43.90 7.02
CA HIS A 139 4.46 45.06 6.16
C HIS A 139 5.74 44.91 5.33
N GLY A 140 6.51 43.84 5.52
CA GLY A 140 7.79 43.64 4.83
C GLY A 140 8.88 44.58 5.34
N THR A 141 8.71 45.12 6.56
CA THR A 141 9.66 46.08 7.14
C THR A 141 10.89 45.36 7.64
N ALA A 142 12.08 45.84 7.29
CA ALA A 142 13.32 45.27 7.81
C ALA A 142 13.38 45.41 9.34
N MET A 143 13.81 44.36 10.01
CA MET A 143 14.01 44.35 11.46
C MET A 143 15.28 45.14 11.81
N GLU A 144 15.19 46.07 12.77
CA GLU A 144 16.37 46.76 13.31
C GLU A 144 17.24 45.82 14.15
N GLU A 145 16.60 44.93 14.90
CA GLU A 145 17.22 43.87 15.69
C GLU A 145 16.54 42.51 15.40
N PRO A 146 17.29 41.39 15.32
CA PRO A 146 16.72 40.05 15.17
C PRO A 146 15.78 39.69 16.34
N ALA A 147 14.84 38.78 16.09
CA ALA A 147 14.08 38.17 17.19
C ALA A 147 14.96 37.13 17.89
N TYR A 148 14.78 36.97 19.21
CA TYR A 148 15.55 36.03 20.02
C TYR A 148 14.67 34.90 20.56
N PHE A 149 15.28 33.74 20.74
CA PHE A 149 14.68 32.53 21.30
C PHE A 149 15.71 31.89 22.23
N PHE A 150 15.41 31.83 23.52
CA PHE A 150 16.26 31.18 24.51
C PHE A 150 15.61 29.89 24.98
N VAL A 151 16.30 28.78 24.72
CA VAL A 151 15.90 27.44 25.19
C VAL A 151 16.62 27.16 26.51
N GLY A 152 15.86 26.90 27.57
CA GLY A 152 16.40 26.68 28.90
C GLY A 152 16.48 25.23 29.29
N THR A 153 16.61 25.00 30.60
CA THR A 153 16.91 23.68 31.18
C THR A 153 15.66 22.87 31.53
N ILE A 154 14.49 23.20 30.96
CA ILE A 154 13.29 22.36 31.06
C ILE A 154 13.65 20.94 30.59
N ASP A 155 13.13 19.92 31.28
CA ASP A 155 13.27 18.54 30.84
C ASP A 155 12.40 18.27 29.60
N PHE A 156 13.01 18.45 28.43
CA PHE A 156 12.35 18.38 27.14
C PHE A 156 12.36 16.96 26.54
N GLY A 157 11.18 16.49 26.15
CA GLY A 157 10.96 15.36 25.27
C GLY A 157 10.79 15.81 23.82
N ILE A 158 11.16 14.96 22.87
CA ILE A 158 10.90 15.18 21.44
C ILE A 158 9.80 14.21 21.03
N PRO A 159 8.63 14.68 20.56
CA PRO A 159 7.57 13.79 20.13
C PRO A 159 8.03 12.96 18.92
N GLU A 160 7.65 11.69 18.86
CA GLU A 160 8.04 10.79 17.77
C GLU A 160 7.51 11.28 16.41
N HIS A 161 6.34 11.90 16.44
CA HIS A 161 5.68 12.55 15.31
C HIS A 161 4.79 13.70 15.79
N LEU A 162 4.36 14.58 14.88
CA LEU A 162 3.34 15.57 15.22
C LEU A 162 2.02 14.87 15.58
N SER A 163 1.30 15.43 16.53
CA SER A 163 0.04 14.89 17.05
C SER A 163 -0.82 16.06 17.55
N PRO A 164 -2.17 16.02 17.45
CA PRO A 164 -3.05 17.04 18.03
C PRO A 164 -3.06 17.04 19.57
N LEU A 165 -2.48 16.01 20.18
CA LEU A 165 -2.28 15.82 21.61
C LEU A 165 -0.77 15.66 21.92
N PRO A 166 -0.26 16.18 23.05
CA PRO A 166 1.10 15.90 23.49
C PRO A 166 1.30 14.40 23.75
N SER A 167 2.52 13.91 23.53
CA SER A 167 2.85 12.49 23.63
C SER A 167 4.24 12.20 24.21
N THR A 168 4.82 13.15 24.95
CA THR A 168 6.19 13.06 25.49
C THR A 168 6.25 12.48 26.90
N GLY A 169 5.12 11.98 27.44
CA GLY A 169 5.05 11.36 28.75
C GLY A 169 5.44 12.32 29.86
N GLU A 170 6.43 11.95 30.68
CA GLU A 170 6.91 12.76 31.81
C GLU A 170 7.60 14.07 31.40
N GLN A 171 8.08 14.18 30.15
CA GLN A 171 8.87 15.33 29.68
C GLN A 171 8.00 16.36 28.95
N ALA A 172 8.41 17.63 28.97
CA ALA A 172 7.72 18.69 28.25
C ALA A 172 7.93 18.59 26.73
N ASP A 173 6.89 18.85 25.93
CA ASP A 173 6.97 18.78 24.47
C ASP A 173 7.69 20.00 23.91
N ILE A 174 8.95 19.83 23.48
CA ILE A 174 9.76 20.93 22.98
C ILE A 174 9.19 21.59 21.72
N VAL A 175 8.49 20.86 20.86
CA VAL A 175 7.93 21.44 19.63
C VAL A 175 6.76 22.34 20.00
N ALA A 176 5.85 21.87 20.86
CA ALA A 176 4.70 22.64 21.29
C ALA A 176 5.12 23.86 22.14
N VAL A 177 6.06 23.70 23.08
CA VAL A 177 6.61 24.81 23.87
C VAL A 177 7.24 25.87 22.96
N LEU A 178 8.08 25.50 22.00
CA LEU A 178 8.68 26.50 21.10
C LEU A 178 7.68 27.11 20.12
N TYR A 179 6.63 26.36 19.75
CA TYR A 179 5.53 26.87 18.95
C TYR A 179 4.75 27.94 19.72
N HIS A 180 4.50 27.71 21.02
CA HIS A 180 3.97 28.69 21.97
C HIS A 180 4.87 29.93 22.07
N GLU A 181 6.15 29.77 22.43
CA GLU A 181 7.06 30.92 22.65
C GLU A 181 7.14 31.84 21.43
N THR A 182 7.15 31.26 20.23
CA THR A 182 7.21 32.04 18.99
C THR A 182 6.02 33.02 18.85
N ALA A 183 4.84 32.74 19.43
CA ALA A 183 3.71 33.67 19.42
C ALA A 183 4.01 34.99 20.15
N HIS A 184 4.81 34.96 21.22
CA HIS A 184 5.22 36.18 21.91
C HIS A 184 6.09 37.06 21.02
N ALA A 185 7.05 36.47 20.30
CA ALA A 185 7.84 37.19 19.30
C ALA A 185 6.96 37.76 18.16
N LEU A 186 5.88 37.08 17.81
CA LEU A 186 4.88 37.50 16.83
C LEU A 186 3.91 38.58 17.36
N GLY A 187 4.02 39.01 18.62
CA GLY A 187 3.26 40.13 19.15
C GLY A 187 2.07 39.77 20.03
N VAL A 188 1.89 38.50 20.39
CA VAL A 188 1.03 38.09 21.53
C VAL A 188 1.80 38.39 22.82
N LEU A 189 2.02 39.67 23.10
CA LEU A 189 2.94 40.13 24.13
C LEU A 189 2.50 41.47 24.71
N SER A 190 2.47 41.56 26.03
CA SER A 190 2.24 42.79 26.77
C SER A 190 3.53 43.59 26.96
N PHE A 191 3.47 44.91 26.77
CA PHE A 191 4.56 45.83 27.13
C PHE A 191 4.35 46.49 28.49
N MET A 192 3.28 46.10 29.20
CA MET A 192 2.91 46.75 30.44
C MET A 192 3.72 46.24 31.63
N GLN A 193 4.08 47.17 32.51
CA GLN A 193 4.56 46.90 33.86
C GLN A 193 3.65 47.61 34.88
N ASN A 194 3.90 47.38 36.17
CA ASN A 194 3.22 48.10 37.24
C ASN A 194 3.42 49.62 37.11
N GLY A 195 2.30 50.36 36.97
CA GLY A 195 2.32 51.81 36.83
C GLY A 195 1.84 52.28 35.46
N LYS A 196 2.52 53.29 34.91
CA LYS A 196 2.12 53.97 33.66
C LYS A 196 3.16 53.79 32.58
N GLU A 197 2.72 53.26 31.45
CA GLU A 197 3.50 53.20 30.22
C GLU A 197 2.89 54.11 29.16
N GLU A 198 3.72 54.89 28.48
CA GLU A 198 3.30 55.82 27.41
C GLU A 198 3.15 55.14 26.04
N SER A 199 3.61 53.89 25.93
CA SER A 199 3.52 53.05 24.74
C SER A 199 2.89 51.70 25.07
N LEU A 200 2.06 51.18 24.16
CA LEU A 200 1.43 49.87 24.25
C LEU A 200 1.89 48.96 23.11
N SER A 201 1.81 47.64 23.28
CA SER A 201 1.79 46.74 22.12
C SER A 201 0.43 46.80 21.40
N VAL A 202 0.38 46.35 20.15
CA VAL A 202 -0.91 46.17 19.45
C VAL A 202 -1.82 45.26 20.26
N TRP A 203 -1.30 44.17 20.82
CA TRP A 203 -2.04 43.26 21.71
C TRP A 203 -2.71 43.98 22.88
N ASN A 204 -1.97 44.81 23.62
CA ASN A 204 -2.51 45.57 24.75
C ASN A 204 -3.69 46.47 24.38
N ALA A 205 -3.71 47.04 23.16
CA ALA A 205 -4.80 47.91 22.72
C ALA A 205 -6.15 47.18 22.57
N HIS A 206 -6.13 45.84 22.54
CA HIS A 206 -7.32 44.99 22.47
C HIS A 206 -7.85 44.56 23.85
N LEU A 207 -7.13 44.82 24.94
CA LEU A 207 -7.50 44.37 26.28
C LEU A 207 -8.58 45.25 26.92
N LYS A 208 -9.53 44.60 27.59
CA LYS A 208 -10.53 45.21 28.48
C LYS A 208 -10.44 44.59 29.86
N ASP A 209 -10.52 45.38 30.92
CA ASP A 209 -10.64 44.87 32.29
C ASP A 209 -12.07 44.42 32.64
N ALA A 210 -12.25 43.90 33.86
CA ALA A 210 -13.54 43.40 34.37
C ALA A 210 -14.66 44.47 34.39
N TYR A 211 -14.30 45.75 34.28
CA TYR A 211 -15.23 46.88 34.27
C TYR A 211 -15.52 47.39 32.85
N GLY A 212 -14.97 46.73 31.82
CA GLY A 212 -15.08 47.11 30.41
C GLY A 212 -14.17 48.28 30.02
N THR A 213 -13.19 48.63 30.87
CA THR A 213 -12.21 49.68 30.59
C THR A 213 -11.20 49.17 29.57
N ARG A 214 -11.11 49.82 28.41
CA ARG A 214 -10.07 49.49 27.41
C ARG A 214 -8.73 50.08 27.84
N LEU A 215 -7.67 49.29 27.76
CA LEU A 215 -6.31 49.77 28.02
C LEU A 215 -5.89 50.77 26.95
N THR A 216 -5.39 51.93 27.37
CA THR A 216 -4.90 53.00 26.48
C THR A 216 -3.55 53.54 26.94
N PRO A 217 -2.71 54.11 26.04
CA PRO A 217 -1.41 54.67 26.41
C PRO A 217 -1.51 55.71 27.53
N GLY A 218 -0.61 55.65 28.51
CA GLY A 218 -0.56 56.53 29.68
C GLY A 218 -1.54 56.18 30.81
N MET A 219 -2.32 55.11 30.66
CA MET A 219 -3.21 54.58 31.71
C MET A 219 -2.40 53.88 32.81
N ASN A 220 -2.86 53.98 34.05
CA ASN A 220 -2.21 53.29 35.17
C ASN A 220 -2.75 51.86 35.28
N VAL A 221 -1.89 50.85 35.23
CA VAL A 221 -2.25 49.45 35.52
C VAL A 221 -2.12 49.23 37.03
N VAL A 222 -3.16 48.67 37.64
CA VAL A 222 -3.26 48.50 39.09
C VAL A 222 -3.74 47.09 39.42
N HIS A 223 -3.09 46.45 40.38
CA HIS A 223 -3.51 45.18 40.96
C HIS A 223 -4.86 45.31 41.69
N GLU A 224 -5.73 44.32 41.53
CA GLU A 224 -7.05 44.32 42.17
C GLU A 224 -6.92 44.37 43.70
N GLY A 225 -7.54 45.38 44.31
CA GLY A 225 -7.46 45.61 45.76
C GLY A 225 -6.48 46.71 46.18
N GLU A 226 -5.65 47.22 45.27
CA GLU A 226 -4.70 48.32 45.55
C GLU A 226 -5.26 49.74 45.30
N GLY A 227 -6.59 49.88 45.19
CA GLY A 227 -7.26 51.19 45.17
C GLY A 227 -7.35 51.86 43.79
N GLY A 228 -7.31 51.09 42.70
CA GLY A 228 -7.60 51.55 41.33
C GLY A 228 -9.04 52.07 41.16
N VAL A 229 -9.25 52.98 40.21
CA VAL A 229 -10.56 53.58 39.89
C VAL A 229 -11.03 53.11 38.49
N PRO A 230 -12.13 52.35 38.40
CA PRO A 230 -12.67 51.89 37.11
C PRO A 230 -12.89 53.03 36.11
N GLY A 231 -12.53 52.80 34.84
CA GLY A 231 -12.59 53.80 33.77
C GLY A 231 -11.47 54.85 33.76
N ARG A 232 -10.65 54.93 34.81
CA ARG A 232 -9.44 55.77 34.88
C ARG A 232 -8.15 54.94 34.92
N ASP A 233 -8.16 53.88 35.71
CA ASP A 233 -7.08 52.92 35.86
C ASP A 233 -7.52 51.58 35.23
N PHE A 234 -6.56 50.79 34.75
CA PHE A 234 -6.80 49.45 34.22
C PHE A 234 -6.58 48.45 35.35
N ILE A 235 -7.64 47.77 35.78
CA ILE A 235 -7.61 46.93 36.98
C ILE A 235 -7.44 45.47 36.60
N VAL A 236 -6.45 44.79 37.17
CA VAL A 236 -6.10 43.40 36.83
C VAL A 236 -6.07 42.56 38.10
N GLY A 237 -6.81 41.46 38.11
CA GLY A 237 -6.81 40.47 39.20
C GLY A 237 -5.68 39.43 39.09
N ASP A 238 -5.75 38.40 39.92
CA ASP A 238 -4.74 37.33 40.00
C ASP A 238 -4.99 36.22 38.99
N ALA A 239 -3.90 35.81 38.34
CA ALA A 239 -3.82 34.65 37.44
C ALA A 239 -5.03 34.55 36.47
N THR A 240 -5.63 33.37 36.35
CA THR A 240 -6.78 33.12 35.45
C THR A 240 -8.05 33.88 35.86
N ARG A 241 -8.08 34.47 37.06
CA ARG A 241 -9.17 35.33 37.57
C ARG A 241 -8.87 36.81 37.40
N SER A 242 -8.02 37.17 36.43
CA SER A 242 -7.63 38.54 36.13
C SER A 242 -8.81 39.48 35.86
N GLY A 243 -9.92 38.94 35.35
CA GLY A 243 -11.05 39.71 34.80
C GLY A 243 -10.72 40.45 33.51
N VAL A 244 -9.51 40.28 32.96
CA VAL A 244 -9.07 40.89 31.70
C VAL A 244 -9.44 39.98 30.54
N THR A 245 -9.90 40.60 29.45
CA THR A 245 -10.28 39.90 28.22
C THR A 245 -9.71 40.59 26.98
N PHE A 246 -9.35 39.82 25.96
CA PHE A 246 -8.96 40.31 24.64
C PHE A 246 -10.17 40.41 23.72
N HIS A 247 -10.34 41.57 23.07
CA HIS A 247 -11.49 41.87 22.21
C HIS A 247 -11.06 42.25 20.81
N GLY A 248 -11.58 41.55 19.81
CA GLY A 248 -11.38 41.89 18.41
C GLY A 248 -12.51 41.34 17.52
N ARG A 249 -12.56 41.81 16.27
CA ARG A 249 -13.66 41.48 15.36
C ARG A 249 -13.63 40.00 14.98
N ASN A 250 -12.45 39.47 14.74
CA ASN A 250 -12.25 38.09 14.34
C ASN A 250 -12.50 37.13 15.51
N VAL A 251 -12.03 37.48 16.70
CA VAL A 251 -12.34 36.73 17.93
C VAL A 251 -13.85 36.65 18.14
N ALA A 252 -14.56 37.79 18.04
CA ALA A 252 -16.01 37.81 18.22
C ALA A 252 -16.77 36.97 17.17
N GLU A 253 -16.24 36.89 15.94
CA GLU A 253 -16.79 36.03 14.89
C GLU A 253 -16.67 34.54 15.26
N VAL A 254 -15.50 34.10 15.76
CA VAL A 254 -15.23 32.70 16.09
C VAL A 254 -15.96 32.27 17.36
N MET A 255 -15.97 33.12 18.40
CA MET A 255 -16.65 32.83 19.67
C MET A 255 -18.18 32.91 19.54
N GLY A 256 -18.70 33.57 18.50
CA GLY A 256 -20.13 33.81 18.32
C GLY A 256 -20.73 34.85 19.28
N ASN A 257 -19.90 35.52 20.08
CA ASN A 257 -20.27 36.55 21.06
C ASN A 257 -19.17 37.63 21.19
N ASP A 258 -19.38 38.67 22.01
CA ASP A 258 -18.38 39.74 22.27
C ASP A 258 -17.83 39.66 23.70
N GLU A 259 -17.74 38.47 24.29
CA GLU A 259 -17.20 38.26 25.65
C GLU A 259 -15.67 38.36 25.66
N GLY A 260 -15.03 38.08 24.53
CA GLY A 260 -13.57 38.12 24.37
C GLY A 260 -12.87 36.87 24.89
N LEU A 261 -11.55 36.81 24.69
CA LEU A 261 -10.73 35.71 25.23
C LEU A 261 -10.24 36.07 26.63
N PRO A 262 -10.33 35.17 27.63
CA PRO A 262 -9.78 35.41 28.96
C PRO A 262 -8.26 35.53 28.89
N ILE A 263 -7.69 36.48 29.63
CA ILE A 263 -6.26 36.79 29.63
C ILE A 263 -5.67 36.61 31.02
N GLU A 264 -4.45 36.09 31.11
CA GLU A 264 -3.76 35.88 32.38
C GLU A 264 -3.42 37.22 33.06
N GLY A 265 -3.59 37.26 34.39
CA GLY A 265 -3.44 38.45 35.22
C GLY A 265 -2.09 38.56 35.89
N TYR A 266 -2.11 38.77 37.21
CA TYR A 266 -0.91 38.78 38.03
C TYR A 266 -0.53 37.37 38.50
N GLU A 267 0.72 37.00 38.25
CA GLU A 267 1.35 35.80 38.80
C GLU A 267 2.26 36.19 39.97
N ASN A 268 1.70 36.11 41.18
CA ASN A 268 2.30 36.72 42.36
C ASN A 268 2.47 38.24 42.18
N ASP A 269 3.70 38.75 42.16
CA ASP A 269 3.99 40.19 41.98
C ASP A 269 4.25 40.57 40.51
N TYR A 270 4.22 39.60 39.57
CA TYR A 270 4.53 39.80 38.16
C TYR A 270 3.25 39.97 37.32
N LEU A 271 3.22 40.96 36.44
CA LEU A 271 2.10 41.23 35.54
C LEU A 271 2.33 40.52 34.20
N ASP A 272 1.43 39.61 33.81
CA ASP A 272 1.56 38.85 32.56
C ASP A 272 0.87 39.54 31.36
N LEU A 273 -0.47 39.54 31.33
CA LEU A 273 -1.32 40.06 30.25
C LEU A 273 -1.00 39.55 28.82
N SER A 274 -0.25 38.45 28.71
CA SER A 274 0.31 37.93 27.47
C SER A 274 -0.19 36.51 27.15
N HIS A 275 -0.82 35.83 28.11
CA HIS A 275 -1.37 34.48 27.95
C HIS A 275 -2.88 34.46 27.82
N ILE A 276 -3.38 33.50 27.03
CA ILE A 276 -4.79 33.30 26.74
C ILE A 276 -5.31 32.11 27.55
N GLU A 277 -6.21 32.36 28.48
CA GLU A 277 -6.69 31.38 29.47
C GLU A 277 -7.90 30.57 28.97
N LEU A 278 -7.90 30.21 27.69
CA LEU A 278 -8.83 29.18 27.18
C LEU A 278 -8.47 27.84 27.82
N GLU A 279 -9.46 27.09 28.29
CA GLU A 279 -9.25 25.80 28.98
C GLU A 279 -8.28 24.89 28.20
N ARG A 280 -7.16 24.54 28.84
CA ARG A 280 -6.10 23.61 28.38
C ARG A 280 -5.34 24.07 27.13
N SER A 281 -5.50 25.33 26.75
CA SER A 281 -4.96 25.85 25.50
C SER A 281 -3.45 25.88 25.47
N LEU A 282 -2.90 25.86 24.25
CA LEU A 282 -1.47 26.01 24.00
C LEU A 282 -0.96 27.33 24.61
N MET A 283 -1.65 28.46 24.43
CA MET A 283 -1.24 29.79 24.94
C MET A 283 -1.65 30.12 26.38
N SER A 284 -2.09 29.14 27.15
CA SER A 284 -2.45 29.36 28.56
C SER A 284 -1.26 29.18 29.49
N HIS A 285 -1.34 29.73 30.69
CA HIS A 285 -0.42 29.47 31.81
C HIS A 285 -0.89 28.32 32.71
N GLN A 286 -1.92 27.59 32.30
CA GLN A 286 -2.46 26.44 33.05
C GLN A 286 -1.42 25.33 33.17
N ASN A 287 -1.41 24.60 34.29
CA ASN A 287 -0.47 23.51 34.51
C ASN A 287 -0.72 22.30 33.59
N TYR A 288 -1.96 22.09 33.14
CA TYR A 288 -2.31 21.03 32.19
C TYR A 288 -2.76 21.62 30.86
N ARG A 289 -2.03 21.30 29.79
CA ARG A 289 -2.33 21.74 28.42
C ARG A 289 -2.25 20.53 27.51
N ASN A 290 -3.32 20.26 26.77
CA ASN A 290 -3.40 19.11 25.86
C ASN A 290 -3.61 19.54 24.39
N TYR A 291 -3.19 20.76 24.07
CA TYR A 291 -3.12 21.29 22.71
C TYR A 291 -1.67 21.44 22.30
N THR A 292 -1.33 20.94 21.12
CA THR A 292 -0.04 21.15 20.45
C THR A 292 -0.15 22.15 19.30
N ALA A 293 -1.36 22.66 19.04
CA ALA A 293 -1.68 23.64 18.02
C ALA A 293 -2.54 24.77 18.58
N PHE A 294 -2.46 25.96 17.98
CA PHE A 294 -3.31 27.10 18.33
C PHE A 294 -4.76 26.81 17.97
N MET A 295 -5.68 27.14 18.87
CA MET A 295 -7.12 27.06 18.62
C MET A 295 -7.55 28.12 17.59
N GLU A 296 -8.71 27.92 16.93
CA GLU A 296 -9.22 28.88 15.95
C GLU A 296 -9.34 30.30 16.52
N ALA A 297 -9.79 30.42 17.78
CA ALA A 297 -9.95 31.70 18.45
C ALA A 297 -8.61 32.42 18.74
N GLU A 298 -7.52 31.68 18.98
CA GLU A 298 -6.19 32.26 19.19
C GLU A 298 -5.58 32.73 17.85
N LEU A 299 -5.78 31.97 16.77
CA LEU A 299 -5.46 32.42 15.41
C LEU A 299 -6.29 33.65 15.01
N ALA A 300 -7.53 33.75 15.49
CA ALA A 300 -8.37 34.93 15.27
C ALA A 300 -7.82 36.17 16.00
N ALA A 301 -7.27 36.01 17.20
CA ALA A 301 -6.61 37.08 17.94
C ALA A 301 -5.37 37.61 17.17
N LEU A 302 -4.58 36.72 16.56
CA LEU A 302 -3.49 37.10 15.66
C LEU A 302 -3.99 37.95 14.47
N GLN A 303 -5.13 37.59 13.86
CA GLN A 303 -5.69 38.41 12.79
C GLN A 303 -6.19 39.77 13.28
N ASP A 304 -6.71 39.86 14.50
CA ASP A 304 -7.13 41.12 15.10
C ASP A 304 -5.95 42.06 15.39
N ILE A 305 -4.75 41.52 15.65
CA ILE A 305 -3.51 42.30 15.75
C ILE A 305 -2.78 42.51 14.41
N GLY A 306 -3.41 42.15 13.27
CA GLY A 306 -3.00 42.59 11.93
C GLY A 306 -2.50 41.51 10.97
N TYR A 307 -2.40 40.24 11.39
CA TYR A 307 -1.98 39.16 10.48
C TYR A 307 -3.05 38.79 9.45
N SER A 308 -2.63 38.30 8.28
CA SER A 308 -3.51 37.74 7.25
C SER A 308 -3.43 36.22 7.26
N ILE A 309 -4.36 35.55 7.92
CA ILE A 309 -4.37 34.08 8.12
C ILE A 309 -5.65 33.49 7.48
N ASP A 310 -5.51 32.45 6.66
CA ASP A 310 -6.65 31.62 6.25
C ASP A 310 -6.96 30.60 7.36
N ARG A 311 -7.68 31.02 8.40
CA ARG A 311 -8.09 30.12 9.51
C ARG A 311 -8.88 28.91 9.00
N ARG A 312 -9.63 29.06 7.91
CA ARG A 312 -10.45 27.97 7.33
C ARG A 312 -9.61 26.89 6.67
N ASN A 313 -8.31 27.14 6.45
CA ASN A 313 -7.35 26.09 6.09
C ASN A 313 -7.00 25.16 7.25
N PHE A 314 -7.17 25.60 8.51
CA PHE A 314 -6.81 24.84 9.71
C PHE A 314 -8.02 24.42 10.53
N TYR A 315 -9.13 25.16 10.48
CA TYR A 315 -10.37 24.88 11.18
C TYR A 315 -11.57 25.01 10.24
N GLY A 316 -12.26 23.90 9.97
CA GLY A 316 -13.48 23.93 9.17
C GLY A 316 -14.61 24.70 9.87
N PHE A 317 -14.93 24.28 11.09
CA PHE A 317 -15.93 24.92 11.96
C PHE A 317 -15.63 24.65 13.44
N SER A 318 -15.81 25.65 14.30
CA SER A 318 -15.60 25.52 15.75
C SER A 318 -16.83 25.95 16.54
N ILE A 319 -17.13 25.24 17.63
CA ILE A 319 -18.29 25.48 18.50
C ILE A 319 -17.78 25.76 19.92
N TYR A 320 -17.75 27.03 20.29
CA TYR A 320 -17.32 27.49 21.62
C TYR A 320 -18.48 27.64 22.62
N GLY A 321 -19.72 27.76 22.15
CA GLY A 321 -20.90 27.92 23.00
C GLY A 321 -21.34 26.63 23.68
N ASP A 322 -22.13 26.79 24.76
CA ASP A 322 -22.67 25.70 25.56
C ASP A 322 -24.18 25.52 25.35
N GLY A 323 -24.67 24.28 25.50
CA GLY A 323 -26.10 23.98 25.51
C GLY A 323 -26.81 24.17 24.17
N GLU A 324 -26.08 24.23 23.07
CA GLU A 324 -26.61 24.50 21.73
C GLU A 324 -27.09 23.22 21.03
N THR A 325 -28.00 23.38 20.07
CA THR A 325 -28.40 22.29 19.15
C THR A 325 -28.09 22.70 17.72
N ILE A 326 -27.15 22.02 17.09
CA ILE A 326 -26.52 22.45 15.84
C ILE A 326 -26.62 21.34 14.80
N VAL A 327 -27.03 21.69 13.58
CA VAL A 327 -26.82 20.85 12.40
C VAL A 327 -25.71 21.50 11.58
N ASN A 328 -24.49 20.96 11.65
CA ASN A 328 -23.35 21.51 10.97
C ASN A 328 -23.32 21.06 9.51
N GLY A 329 -23.74 21.95 8.61
CA GLY A 329 -23.62 21.77 7.16
C GLY A 329 -22.29 22.24 6.57
N ASN A 330 -21.35 22.70 7.38
CA ASN A 330 -20.04 23.15 6.91
C ASN A 330 -19.13 21.93 6.70
N GLY A 331 -18.57 21.80 5.50
CA GLY A 331 -17.55 20.81 5.19
C GLY A 331 -16.14 21.36 5.37
N TYR A 332 -15.15 20.48 5.34
CA TYR A 332 -13.73 20.83 5.42
C TYR A 332 -12.95 20.19 4.27
N PHE A 333 -12.39 21.03 3.41
CA PHE A 333 -11.74 20.65 2.16
C PHE A 333 -10.50 21.50 1.90
N ALA A 334 -9.73 21.17 0.87
CA ALA A 334 -8.63 22.01 0.42
C ALA A 334 -9.11 23.43 0.09
N ARG A 335 -8.29 24.43 0.40
CA ARG A 335 -8.54 25.83 0.06
C ARG A 335 -8.12 26.12 -1.38
N ASN A 336 -8.81 27.06 -2.03
CA ASN A 336 -8.35 27.60 -3.31
C ASN A 336 -7.10 28.48 -3.11
N GLU A 337 -6.42 28.83 -4.20
CA GLU A 337 -5.21 29.66 -4.17
C GLU A 337 -5.43 31.04 -3.49
N ALA A 338 -6.65 31.57 -3.54
CA ALA A 338 -7.01 32.84 -2.91
C ALA A 338 -7.29 32.72 -1.39
N GLY A 339 -7.41 31.51 -0.85
CA GLY A 339 -7.74 31.27 0.56
C GLY A 339 -9.16 31.69 0.98
N ASP A 340 -10.07 31.93 0.03
CA ASP A 340 -11.42 32.46 0.30
C ASP A 340 -12.55 31.44 0.11
N ALA A 341 -12.27 30.28 -0.51
CA ALA A 341 -13.26 29.23 -0.74
C ALA A 341 -12.68 27.81 -0.65
N PHE A 342 -13.55 26.85 -0.33
CA PHE A 342 -13.25 25.42 -0.35
C PHE A 342 -13.35 24.84 -1.76
N LEU A 343 -12.47 23.88 -2.06
CA LEU A 343 -12.54 22.99 -3.21
C LEU A 343 -13.27 21.72 -2.80
N GLU A 344 -14.60 21.73 -2.88
CA GLU A 344 -15.46 20.62 -2.42
C GLU A 344 -14.97 19.25 -2.91
N GLY A 345 -14.90 18.29 -1.98
CA GLY A 345 -14.46 16.92 -2.25
C GLY A 345 -12.95 16.73 -2.42
N VAL A 346 -12.15 17.79 -2.41
CA VAL A 346 -10.68 17.71 -2.43
C VAL A 346 -10.15 17.68 -0.99
N PRO A 347 -9.37 16.66 -0.59
CA PRO A 347 -8.83 16.59 0.77
C PRO A 347 -7.92 17.78 1.11
N ASN A 348 -8.14 18.36 2.29
CA ASN A 348 -7.22 19.34 2.85
C ASN A 348 -5.96 18.62 3.38
N THR A 349 -4.78 19.20 3.18
CA THR A 349 -3.49 18.64 3.60
C THR A 349 -2.78 19.46 4.65
N ALA A 350 -3.45 20.45 5.27
CA ALA A 350 -2.89 21.28 6.33
C ALA A 350 -2.44 20.45 7.53
N THR A 351 -1.23 20.69 8.02
CA THR A 351 -0.68 20.05 9.22
C THR A 351 -1.52 20.40 10.43
N LEU A 352 -1.89 19.41 11.26
CA LEU A 352 -2.74 19.57 12.45
C LEU A 352 -4.11 20.21 12.17
N GLY A 353 -4.56 20.21 10.90
CA GLY A 353 -5.85 20.78 10.52
C GLY A 353 -7.02 20.00 11.12
N THR A 354 -7.99 20.71 11.68
CA THR A 354 -9.18 20.18 12.34
C THR A 354 -10.45 20.49 11.54
N GLY A 355 -11.23 19.48 11.17
CA GLY A 355 -12.47 19.68 10.43
C GLY A 355 -13.56 20.33 11.26
N LEU A 356 -13.93 19.70 12.37
CA LEU A 356 -14.88 20.22 13.37
C LEU A 356 -14.20 20.24 14.74
N HIS A 357 -14.24 21.39 15.42
CA HIS A 357 -13.81 21.53 16.81
C HIS A 357 -15.03 21.80 17.71
N LEU A 358 -15.35 20.88 18.61
CA LEU A 358 -16.41 21.03 19.59
C LEU A 358 -15.80 21.34 20.95
N TYR A 359 -15.67 22.63 21.27
CA TYR A 359 -15.03 23.11 22.51
C TYR A 359 -16.01 23.17 23.68
N GLY A 360 -17.22 23.67 23.45
CA GLY A 360 -18.23 23.89 24.48
C GLY A 360 -18.83 22.61 25.07
N LYS A 361 -19.72 22.80 26.04
CA LYS A 361 -20.33 21.76 26.89
C LYS A 361 -21.83 21.61 26.59
N GLN A 362 -22.38 20.42 26.83
CA GLN A 362 -23.83 20.12 26.76
C GLN A 362 -24.49 20.39 25.39
N ASN A 363 -23.71 20.35 24.31
CA ASN A 363 -24.18 20.58 22.96
C ASN A 363 -24.76 19.31 22.33
N THR A 364 -25.75 19.47 21.45
CA THR A 364 -26.25 18.40 20.56
C THR A 364 -25.90 18.76 19.12
N VAL A 365 -24.91 18.08 18.53
CA VAL A 365 -24.35 18.42 17.22
C VAL A 365 -24.62 17.28 16.23
N THR A 366 -25.17 17.61 15.07
CA THR A 366 -25.22 16.70 13.91
C THR A 366 -24.27 17.18 12.84
N GLN A 367 -23.20 16.42 12.54
CA GLN A 367 -22.32 16.69 11.40
C GLN A 367 -22.99 16.18 10.12
N ALA A 368 -23.28 17.10 9.19
CA ALA A 368 -24.06 16.83 7.98
C ALA A 368 -23.28 17.02 6.66
N ALA A 369 -22.01 17.41 6.72
CA ALA A 369 -21.13 17.58 5.56
C ALA A 369 -19.79 16.86 5.74
N ASP A 370 -19.11 16.54 4.64
CA ASP A 370 -17.82 15.84 4.65
C ASP A 370 -16.71 16.69 5.28
N LEU A 371 -15.85 16.05 6.09
CA LEU A 371 -14.65 16.63 6.67
C LEU A 371 -13.43 15.82 6.19
N LEU A 372 -12.64 16.38 5.27
CA LEU A 372 -11.50 15.71 4.64
C LEU A 372 -10.16 16.31 5.13
N ALA A 373 -9.81 16.04 6.39
CA ALA A 373 -8.61 16.51 7.10
C ALA A 373 -7.39 15.58 6.88
N CYS A 374 -6.93 15.42 5.64
CA CYS A 374 -5.89 14.47 5.26
C CYS A 374 -4.44 15.00 5.32
N GLY A 375 -4.18 16.04 6.12
CA GLY A 375 -2.81 16.51 6.41
C GLY A 375 -2.11 15.65 7.47
N THR A 376 -0.82 15.89 7.68
CA THR A 376 -0.06 15.25 8.77
C THR A 376 -0.72 15.60 10.11
N ALA A 377 -1.02 14.60 10.93
CA ALA A 377 -1.72 14.74 12.19
C ALA A 377 -3.08 15.47 12.08
N GLY A 378 -3.69 15.45 10.89
CA GLY A 378 -5.00 16.04 10.65
C GLY A 378 -6.08 15.34 11.48
N THR A 379 -7.03 16.12 11.98
CA THR A 379 -8.13 15.64 12.82
C THR A 379 -9.47 15.91 12.13
N GLY A 380 -10.29 14.89 11.88
CA GLY A 380 -11.61 15.09 11.28
C GLY A 380 -12.53 15.86 12.22
N ILE A 381 -12.72 15.34 13.44
CA ILE A 381 -13.50 15.96 14.50
C ILE A 381 -12.70 15.90 15.81
N ARG A 382 -12.51 17.02 16.49
CA ARG A 382 -11.99 17.11 17.86
C ARG A 382 -13.13 17.50 18.81
N VAL A 383 -13.36 16.71 19.84
CA VAL A 383 -14.36 16.97 20.88
C VAL A 383 -13.68 17.20 22.21
N ASP A 384 -13.93 18.36 22.78
CA ASP A 384 -13.59 18.75 24.14
C ASP A 384 -14.91 19.01 24.92
N GLY A 385 -14.84 19.76 26.02
CA GLY A 385 -16.01 20.08 26.83
C GLY A 385 -16.58 18.85 27.53
N SER A 386 -17.86 18.84 27.88
CA SER A 386 -18.49 17.72 28.59
C SER A 386 -19.99 17.65 28.33
N GLY A 387 -20.55 16.44 28.34
CA GLY A 387 -21.98 16.21 28.15
C GLY A 387 -22.47 16.47 26.73
N ASN A 388 -21.59 16.49 25.71
CA ASN A 388 -22.04 16.70 24.34
C ASN A 388 -22.57 15.41 23.72
N THR A 389 -23.55 15.55 22.83
CA THR A 389 -24.03 14.49 21.94
C THR A 389 -23.64 14.84 20.51
N LEU A 390 -22.78 14.03 19.89
CA LEU A 390 -22.31 14.19 18.51
C LEU A 390 -22.88 13.07 17.62
N ALA A 391 -23.65 13.42 16.60
CA ALA A 391 -24.13 12.50 15.58
C ALA A 391 -23.46 12.78 14.22
N ILE A 392 -22.79 11.78 13.64
CA ILE A 392 -22.29 11.83 12.25
C ILE A 392 -23.39 11.28 11.36
N ALA A 393 -23.92 12.10 10.45
CA ALA A 393 -25.05 11.71 9.61
C ALA A 393 -24.68 10.60 8.60
N PRO A 394 -25.65 9.75 8.18
CA PRO A 394 -25.41 8.74 7.15
C PRO A 394 -24.87 9.35 5.85
N GLY A 395 -23.86 8.71 5.26
CA GLY A 395 -23.25 9.13 4.00
C GLY A 395 -22.26 10.30 4.10
N VAL A 396 -22.06 10.87 5.31
CA VAL A 396 -21.00 11.83 5.58
C VAL A 396 -19.66 11.11 5.71
N ARG A 397 -18.61 11.67 5.12
CA ARG A 397 -17.24 11.17 5.22
C ARG A 397 -16.40 12.05 6.13
N ILE A 398 -15.79 11.43 7.14
CA ILE A 398 -14.79 12.01 8.03
C ILE A 398 -13.47 11.32 7.72
N ALA A 399 -12.62 11.97 6.92
CA ALA A 399 -11.37 11.39 6.44
C ALA A 399 -10.16 12.13 7.01
N ALA A 400 -9.29 11.41 7.69
CA ALA A 400 -8.00 11.86 8.21
C ALA A 400 -6.88 10.96 7.68
N ASN A 401 -6.78 10.82 6.36
CA ASN A 401 -5.92 9.83 5.70
C ASN A 401 -4.46 10.29 5.53
N GLY A 402 -4.05 11.38 6.18
CA GLY A 402 -2.64 11.78 6.29
C GLY A 402 -1.90 10.91 7.30
N ALA A 403 -0.57 11.05 7.36
CA ALA A 403 0.23 10.37 8.39
C ALA A 403 -0.19 10.84 9.79
N TRP A 404 -0.33 9.90 10.73
CA TRP A 404 -0.74 10.12 12.12
C TRP A 404 -2.10 10.82 12.27
N GLY A 405 -2.96 10.72 11.25
CA GLY A 405 -4.28 11.34 11.24
C GLY A 405 -5.26 10.66 12.19
N THR A 406 -6.20 11.44 12.72
CA THR A 406 -7.28 10.96 13.59
C THR A 406 -8.64 11.33 13.03
N GLY A 407 -9.51 10.35 12.76
CA GLY A 407 -10.84 10.63 12.19
C GLY A 407 -11.74 11.38 13.19
N LEU A 408 -11.95 10.76 14.35
CA LEU A 408 -12.66 11.33 15.50
C LEU A 408 -11.73 11.26 16.72
N LEU A 409 -11.49 12.41 17.35
CA LEU A 409 -10.77 12.55 18.59
C LEU A 409 -11.71 13.09 19.66
N VAL A 410 -11.92 12.33 20.74
CA VAL A 410 -12.50 12.89 21.99
C VAL A 410 -11.32 13.11 22.93
N ALA A 411 -11.02 14.38 23.19
CA ALA A 411 -9.77 14.84 23.78
C ALA A 411 -9.89 15.22 25.25
N TYR A 412 -11.08 15.56 25.75
CA TYR A 412 -11.23 16.00 27.14
C TYR A 412 -12.68 15.94 27.66
N GLY A 413 -12.78 15.89 28.99
CA GLY A 413 -13.99 16.03 29.80
C GLY A 413 -14.70 14.70 30.05
N LYS A 414 -16.03 14.75 30.17
CA LYS A 414 -16.84 13.57 30.50
C LYS A 414 -18.21 13.53 29.83
N ASP A 415 -18.84 12.36 29.89
CA ASP A 415 -20.21 12.08 29.50
C ASP A 415 -20.52 12.45 28.04
N GLN A 416 -19.54 12.26 27.15
CA GLN A 416 -19.73 12.46 25.72
C GLN A 416 -20.51 11.27 25.14
N ALA A 417 -21.52 11.55 24.30
CA ALA A 417 -22.24 10.53 23.55
C ALA A 417 -21.98 10.71 22.05
N VAL A 418 -21.51 9.67 21.37
CA VAL A 418 -21.18 9.73 19.94
C VAL A 418 -21.96 8.69 19.16
N ILE A 419 -22.68 9.13 18.13
CA ILE A 419 -23.47 8.31 17.20
C ILE A 419 -22.84 8.39 15.81
N SER A 420 -22.03 7.39 15.45
CA SER A 420 -21.30 7.33 14.18
C SER A 420 -22.06 6.51 13.12
N ARG A 421 -22.73 7.20 12.20
CA ARG A 421 -23.50 6.59 11.10
C ARG A 421 -22.86 6.81 9.72
N GLY A 422 -21.84 7.66 9.65
CA GLY A 422 -21.06 7.96 8.44
C GLY A 422 -19.81 7.11 8.33
N ASP A 423 -18.93 7.48 7.40
CA ASP A 423 -17.65 6.82 7.19
C ASP A 423 -16.54 7.61 7.88
N VAL A 424 -15.86 6.99 8.85
CA VAL A 424 -14.69 7.57 9.54
C VAL A 424 -13.45 6.78 9.15
N THR A 425 -12.48 7.44 8.53
CA THR A 425 -11.27 6.79 7.99
C THR A 425 -10.00 7.53 8.37
N ALA A 426 -8.96 6.79 8.78
CA ALA A 426 -7.60 7.28 8.99
C ALA A 426 -6.58 6.25 8.47
N LEU A 427 -6.42 6.23 7.15
CA LEU A 427 -5.69 5.17 6.43
C LEU A 427 -4.21 5.49 6.16
N GLY A 428 -3.75 6.69 6.51
CA GLY A 428 -2.33 7.04 6.42
C GLY A 428 -1.51 6.30 7.47
N GLU A 429 -0.18 6.35 7.40
CA GLU A 429 0.71 5.72 8.39
C GLU A 429 0.32 6.12 9.82
N GLY A 430 0.13 5.15 10.72
CA GLY A 430 -0.20 5.42 12.12
C GLY A 430 -1.59 6.02 12.39
N GLY A 431 -2.50 5.94 11.42
CA GLY A 431 -3.82 6.57 11.50
C GLY A 431 -4.80 5.81 12.40
N ILE A 432 -5.58 6.55 13.17
CA ILE A 432 -6.60 6.03 14.10
C ILE A 432 -7.98 6.58 13.72
N ALA A 433 -8.97 5.72 13.47
CA ALA A 433 -10.29 6.19 13.03
C ALA A 433 -11.07 6.88 14.16
N ALA A 434 -11.18 6.23 15.33
CA ALA A 434 -11.73 6.83 16.54
C ALA A 434 -10.72 6.71 17.70
N ARG A 435 -10.33 7.84 18.28
CA ARG A 435 -9.37 7.96 19.39
C ARG A 435 -10.07 8.63 20.58
N PHE A 436 -10.04 7.96 21.73
CA PHE A 436 -10.52 8.48 22.99
C PHE A 436 -9.34 8.59 23.93
N ASP A 437 -8.88 9.82 24.14
CA ASP A 437 -7.55 10.05 24.70
C ASP A 437 -7.42 11.48 25.24
N PHE A 438 -7.03 11.64 26.50
CA PHE A 438 -6.74 12.96 27.06
C PHE A 438 -5.39 13.52 26.57
N GLY A 439 -4.47 12.64 26.16
CA GLY A 439 -3.09 12.94 25.82
C GLY A 439 -2.19 13.09 27.05
N SER A 440 -0.89 13.22 26.81
CA SER A 440 0.04 13.70 27.83
C SER A 440 -0.16 15.20 28.06
N ASN A 441 0.48 15.72 29.10
CA ASN A 441 0.58 17.15 29.33
C ASN A 441 1.72 17.76 28.52
N LEU A 442 1.50 18.92 27.90
CA LEU A 442 2.53 19.69 27.20
C LEU A 442 3.74 20.01 28.10
N LEU A 443 3.50 20.26 29.39
CA LEU A 443 4.54 20.52 30.40
C LEU A 443 5.12 19.23 31.02
N GLY A 444 4.73 18.06 30.52
CA GLY A 444 5.09 16.75 31.05
C GLY A 444 4.13 16.24 32.13
N ASN A 445 3.89 14.93 32.13
CA ASN A 445 3.00 14.26 33.10
C ASN A 445 3.50 14.39 34.55
N ALA A 446 4.80 14.63 34.76
CA ALA A 446 5.39 14.91 36.07
C ALA A 446 4.84 16.20 36.69
N THR A 447 4.46 17.17 35.85
CA THR A 447 3.88 18.44 36.28
C THR A 447 2.42 18.25 36.69
N GLU A 448 1.64 17.63 35.82
CA GLU A 448 0.23 17.30 36.05
C GLU A 448 -0.23 16.24 35.04
N TYR A 449 -1.07 15.29 35.48
CA TYR A 449 -1.67 14.27 34.62
C TYR A 449 -3.18 14.16 34.88
N ARG A 450 -3.97 14.03 33.80
CA ARG A 450 -5.43 14.04 33.85
C ARG A 450 -6.03 12.89 33.03
N GLY A 451 -7.20 12.44 33.46
CA GLY A 451 -7.98 11.41 32.80
C GLY A 451 -9.30 11.12 33.50
N SER A 452 -10.07 10.15 33.02
CA SER A 452 -11.30 9.69 33.68
C SER A 452 -11.00 9.22 35.11
N TRP A 453 -11.48 9.96 36.11
CA TRP A 453 -11.14 9.84 37.53
C TRP A 453 -9.64 9.83 37.85
N ILE A 454 -8.79 10.42 37.00
CA ILE A 454 -7.34 10.56 37.22
C ILE A 454 -7.00 12.04 37.31
N TRP A 455 -6.35 12.44 38.42
CA TRP A 455 -5.79 13.79 38.57
C TRP A 455 -4.57 13.80 39.48
N ASN A 456 -3.40 13.61 38.88
CA ASN A 456 -2.12 13.75 39.56
C ASN A 456 -1.69 15.20 39.44
N ASN A 457 -1.55 15.91 40.55
CA ASN A 457 -1.34 17.36 40.54
C ASN A 457 -0.36 17.81 41.63
N PRO A 458 0.32 18.95 41.44
CA PRO A 458 1.36 19.40 42.37
C PRO A 458 0.78 20.01 43.66
N TYR A 459 -0.54 20.13 43.78
CA TYR A 459 -1.24 20.76 44.89
C TYR A 459 -1.85 19.76 45.89
N GLU A 460 -1.59 18.46 45.72
CA GLU A 460 -2.06 17.39 46.61
C GLU A 460 -1.71 17.68 48.08
N GLU A 461 -0.47 18.12 48.34
CA GLU A 461 0.01 18.46 49.70
C GLU A 461 -0.78 19.60 50.36
N TRP A 462 -1.46 20.43 49.55
CA TRP A 462 -2.28 21.56 49.97
C TRP A 462 -3.78 21.21 50.07
N GLY A 463 -4.13 19.93 49.90
CA GLY A 463 -5.49 19.41 50.05
C GLY A 463 -6.31 19.32 48.75
N TRP A 464 -5.69 19.50 47.59
CA TRP A 464 -6.34 19.47 46.27
C TRP A 464 -6.13 18.12 45.56
N HIS A 465 -6.72 17.04 46.07
CA HIS A 465 -6.49 15.67 45.55
C HIS A 465 -7.79 14.86 45.36
N LEU A 466 -8.95 15.53 45.26
CA LEU A 466 -10.26 14.86 45.31
C LEU A 466 -11.15 15.29 44.13
N ILE A 467 -11.15 14.48 43.07
CA ILE A 467 -12.14 14.57 41.98
C ILE A 467 -13.32 13.61 42.15
N SER A 468 -13.35 12.82 43.23
CA SER A 468 -14.36 11.78 43.46
C SER A 468 -15.21 11.95 44.72
N ASP A 469 -14.97 13.01 45.51
CA ASP A 469 -15.77 13.34 46.69
C ASP A 469 -16.58 14.64 46.49
N PRO A 470 -17.86 14.55 46.06
CA PRO A 470 -18.75 15.69 45.91
C PRO A 470 -18.99 16.51 47.18
N SER A 471 -18.63 15.99 48.36
CA SER A 471 -18.76 16.72 49.62
C SER A 471 -17.59 17.66 49.90
N HIS A 472 -16.50 17.55 49.14
CA HIS A 472 -15.32 18.41 49.28
C HIS A 472 -15.60 19.81 48.68
N PRO A 473 -15.18 20.91 49.34
CA PRO A 473 -15.45 22.28 48.87
C PRO A 473 -14.80 22.62 47.51
N TYR A 474 -13.85 21.81 47.07
CA TYR A 474 -13.08 21.95 45.83
C TYR A 474 -13.27 20.77 44.89
N TYR A 475 -14.40 20.07 45.03
CA TYR A 475 -14.71 18.91 44.21
C TYR A 475 -14.62 19.22 42.72
N ASN A 476 -13.78 18.47 42.00
CA ASN A 476 -13.64 18.54 40.54
C ASN A 476 -13.33 19.97 40.02
N THR A 477 -12.63 20.76 40.83
CA THR A 477 -12.17 22.11 40.50
C THR A 477 -10.71 22.27 40.87
N ASP A 478 -9.94 22.96 40.05
CA ASP A 478 -8.54 23.26 40.34
C ASP A 478 -8.38 24.47 41.31
N PRO A 479 -7.16 24.75 41.81
CA PRO A 479 -6.91 25.88 42.72
C PRO A 479 -7.26 27.26 42.19
N TYR A 480 -7.38 27.40 40.87
CA TYR A 480 -7.71 28.65 40.20
C TYR A 480 -9.22 28.79 39.92
N GLY A 481 -10.00 27.76 40.25
CA GLY A 481 -11.45 27.74 40.13
C GLY A 481 -11.96 27.24 38.79
N MET A 482 -11.12 26.60 37.98
CA MET A 482 -11.52 25.97 36.72
C MET A 482 -12.11 24.58 36.99
N GLU A 483 -13.19 24.24 36.27
CA GLU A 483 -13.85 22.95 36.35
C GLU A 483 -13.01 21.88 35.61
N LEU A 484 -12.73 20.77 36.28
CA LEU A 484 -11.89 19.69 35.75
C LEU A 484 -12.66 18.73 34.84
N ASN A 485 -13.93 18.42 35.17
CA ASN A 485 -14.81 17.49 34.44
C ASN A 485 -14.23 16.07 34.25
N LEU A 486 -13.58 15.53 35.28
CA LEU A 486 -12.91 14.23 35.22
C LEU A 486 -13.69 13.11 35.92
N ASP A 487 -14.75 13.42 36.64
CA ASP A 487 -15.54 12.52 37.48
C ASP A 487 -16.56 11.65 36.71
N GLY A 488 -16.20 11.21 35.49
CA GLY A 488 -17.06 10.43 34.61
C GLY A 488 -16.29 9.71 33.49
N PRO A 489 -16.95 8.83 32.73
CA PRO A 489 -16.38 8.32 31.48
C PRO A 489 -16.10 9.48 30.54
N LEU A 490 -14.98 9.46 29.82
CA LEU A 490 -14.73 10.41 28.73
C LEU A 490 -15.83 10.29 27.67
N VAL A 491 -16.21 9.05 27.34
CA VAL A 491 -17.32 8.74 26.45
C VAL A 491 -18.28 7.79 27.15
N SER A 492 -19.51 8.22 27.40
CA SER A 492 -20.53 7.36 28.02
C SER A 492 -21.01 6.28 27.06
N SER A 493 -21.18 6.62 25.79
CA SER A 493 -21.66 5.71 24.75
C SER A 493 -21.11 6.07 23.36
N PHE A 494 -20.56 5.09 22.66
CA PHE A 494 -20.14 5.19 21.27
C PHE A 494 -20.90 4.17 20.40
N ASP A 495 -21.87 4.66 19.62
CA ASP A 495 -22.75 3.84 18.79
C ASP A 495 -22.32 3.91 17.32
N VAL A 496 -21.97 2.77 16.73
CA VAL A 496 -21.38 2.69 15.38
C VAL A 496 -22.29 1.89 14.47
N SER A 497 -22.78 2.51 13.39
CA SER A 497 -23.54 1.84 12.32
C SER A 497 -22.98 2.10 10.91
N GLY A 498 -21.95 2.95 10.81
CA GLY A 498 -21.21 3.24 9.57
C GLY A 498 -19.85 2.55 9.49
N LEU A 499 -18.94 3.10 8.68
CA LEU A 499 -17.56 2.59 8.54
C LEU A 499 -16.63 3.21 9.60
N LEU A 500 -15.82 2.37 10.26
CA LEU A 500 -14.61 2.77 10.99
C LEU A 500 -13.40 2.06 10.38
N ALA A 501 -12.43 2.82 9.85
CA ALA A 501 -11.24 2.23 9.25
C ALA A 501 -9.96 2.99 9.61
N GLY A 502 -9.03 2.34 10.31
CA GLY A 502 -7.73 2.92 10.68
C GLY A 502 -6.58 1.97 10.38
N SER A 503 -5.41 2.51 10.04
CA SER A 503 -4.23 1.70 9.72
C SER A 503 -3.47 1.22 10.97
N ALA A 504 -3.52 1.98 12.06
CA ALA A 504 -3.02 1.58 13.37
C ALA A 504 -4.15 0.97 14.24
N ALA A 505 -5.29 1.64 14.29
CA ALA A 505 -6.48 1.13 14.98
C ALA A 505 -7.77 1.71 14.38
N SER A 506 -8.81 0.88 14.29
CA SER A 506 -10.16 1.38 14.01
C SER A 506 -10.73 2.12 15.23
N LEU A 507 -10.36 1.70 16.44
CA LEU A 507 -10.74 2.31 17.69
C LEU A 507 -9.58 2.19 18.68
N PHE A 508 -9.22 3.30 19.34
CA PHE A 508 -8.22 3.34 20.39
C PHE A 508 -8.76 4.06 21.64
N VAL A 509 -8.64 3.40 22.79
CA VAL A 509 -8.89 3.96 24.12
C VAL A 509 -7.57 4.00 24.87
N SER A 510 -7.13 5.19 25.27
CA SER A 510 -5.87 5.36 26.01
C SER A 510 -5.96 4.89 27.46
N GLU A 511 -4.80 4.76 28.11
CA GLU A 511 -4.69 4.40 29.54
C GLU A 511 -5.36 5.38 30.51
N ASN A 512 -5.61 6.62 30.09
CA ASN A 512 -6.26 7.67 30.90
C ASN A 512 -7.70 7.99 30.49
N ALA A 513 -8.26 7.27 29.52
CA ALA A 513 -9.63 7.45 29.06
C ALA A 513 -10.50 6.25 29.43
N PHE A 514 -11.61 6.49 30.12
CA PHE A 514 -12.64 5.48 30.30
C PHE A 514 -13.79 5.67 29.29
N VAL A 515 -14.22 4.57 28.69
CA VAL A 515 -15.40 4.53 27.82
C VAL A 515 -16.42 3.57 28.43
N GLY A 516 -17.65 4.03 28.65
CA GLY A 516 -18.70 3.20 29.25
C GLY A 516 -19.15 2.10 28.29
N GLU A 517 -19.73 2.49 27.16
CA GLU A 517 -20.29 1.57 26.17
C GLU A 517 -19.74 1.84 24.77
N ILE A 518 -19.38 0.77 24.07
CA ILE A 518 -19.06 0.77 22.64
C ILE A 518 -20.00 -0.23 21.97
N ASN A 519 -20.92 0.25 21.14
CA ASN A 519 -21.89 -0.58 20.45
C ASN A 519 -21.59 -0.61 18.94
N ILE A 520 -21.24 -1.79 18.43
CA ILE A 520 -21.07 -2.05 16.99
C ILE A 520 -22.37 -2.65 16.47
N LEU A 521 -23.12 -1.82 15.74
CA LEU A 521 -24.51 -2.06 15.35
C LEU A 521 -24.62 -2.64 13.95
N SER A 522 -25.80 -3.19 13.63
CA SER A 522 -26.11 -3.67 12.28
C SER A 522 -25.89 -2.60 11.22
N GLY A 523 -25.11 -2.94 10.19
CA GLY A 523 -24.69 -2.06 9.10
C GLY A 523 -23.26 -1.54 9.24
N ALA A 524 -22.65 -1.67 10.43
CA ALA A 524 -21.27 -1.24 10.66
C ALA A 524 -20.25 -2.04 9.85
N GLN A 525 -19.16 -1.38 9.49
CA GLN A 525 -17.96 -1.99 8.93
C GLN A 525 -16.76 -1.52 9.75
N VAL A 526 -15.93 -2.45 10.22
CA VAL A 526 -14.77 -2.12 11.07
C VAL A 526 -13.52 -2.76 10.48
N ILE A 527 -12.51 -1.93 10.19
CA ILE A 527 -11.24 -2.32 9.57
C ILE A 527 -10.08 -1.72 10.39
N GLY A 528 -9.22 -2.58 10.91
CA GLY A 528 -8.19 -2.23 11.90
C GLY A 528 -8.62 -2.63 13.32
N ASP A 529 -7.65 -2.65 14.22
CA ASP A 529 -7.82 -3.21 15.56
C ASP A 529 -8.69 -2.32 16.46
N ILE A 530 -9.34 -2.95 17.44
CA ILE A 530 -9.99 -2.27 18.57
C ILE A 530 -9.07 -2.42 19.77
N VAL A 531 -8.50 -1.33 20.25
CA VAL A 531 -7.47 -1.33 21.30
C VAL A 531 -7.95 -0.50 22.50
N SER A 532 -7.77 -1.04 23.70
CA SER A 532 -8.04 -0.35 24.96
C SER A 532 -6.91 -0.59 25.94
N GLU A 533 -6.15 0.47 26.22
CA GLU A 533 -5.08 0.50 27.22
C GLU A 533 -5.60 0.84 28.63
N TRP A 534 -6.89 1.20 28.75
CA TRP A 534 -7.54 1.48 30.02
C TRP A 534 -7.34 0.34 31.03
N ASP A 535 -6.93 0.69 32.24
CA ASP A 535 -6.68 -0.24 33.34
C ASP A 535 -7.55 0.14 34.55
N PRO A 536 -8.59 -0.65 34.89
CA PRO A 536 -9.44 -0.40 36.05
C PRO A 536 -8.70 -0.47 37.39
N GLU A 537 -7.49 -1.04 37.40
CA GLU A 537 -6.62 -1.19 38.57
C GLU A 537 -5.46 -0.16 38.56
N ASN A 538 -5.54 0.88 37.72
CA ASN A 538 -4.53 1.93 37.67
C ASN A 538 -4.36 2.61 39.07
N PRO A 539 -3.12 2.71 39.60
CA PRO A 539 -2.89 3.29 40.92
C PRO A 539 -3.24 4.78 41.05
N ASP A 540 -3.30 5.51 39.93
CA ASP A 540 -3.63 6.95 39.91
C ASP A 540 -5.15 7.20 39.90
N LEU A 541 -5.94 6.14 39.80
CA LEU A 541 -7.39 6.20 39.73
C LEU A 541 -8.00 6.58 41.08
N GLN A 542 -8.75 7.68 41.11
CA GLN A 542 -9.42 8.20 42.30
C GLN A 542 -10.92 7.79 42.37
N TYR A 543 -11.33 6.72 41.70
CA TYR A 543 -12.75 6.32 41.62
C TYR A 543 -13.31 5.85 42.99
N PRO A 544 -14.49 6.34 43.44
CA PRO A 544 -15.00 6.01 44.77
C PRO A 544 -15.76 4.66 44.81
N GLY A 545 -16.04 4.07 43.64
CA GLY A 545 -16.74 2.79 43.50
C GLY A 545 -15.78 1.59 43.40
N SER A 546 -16.30 0.46 42.93
CA SER A 546 -15.50 -0.74 42.65
C SER A 546 -14.94 -0.70 41.23
N ALA A 547 -13.68 -1.11 41.06
CA ALA A 547 -13.01 -1.24 39.76
C ALA A 547 -13.80 -2.10 38.75
N ASP A 548 -14.60 -3.07 39.21
CA ASP A 548 -15.51 -3.86 38.37
C ASP A 548 -16.44 -2.98 37.51
N GLY A 549 -16.83 -1.80 38.02
CA GLY A 549 -17.69 -0.84 37.32
C GLY A 549 -16.99 0.00 36.26
N LEU A 550 -15.68 -0.19 36.04
CA LEU A 550 -14.86 0.57 35.09
C LEU A 550 -14.37 -0.28 33.92
N HIS A 551 -15.11 -1.32 33.57
CA HIS A 551 -14.87 -2.10 32.36
C HIS A 551 -15.74 -1.59 31.21
N THR A 552 -15.14 -1.39 30.05
CA THR A 552 -15.80 -0.97 28.81
C THR A 552 -16.69 -2.10 28.29
N ALA A 553 -17.97 -1.83 28.11
CA ALA A 553 -18.89 -2.77 27.47
C ALA A 553 -18.76 -2.69 25.94
N LEU A 554 -18.04 -3.62 25.32
CA LEU A 554 -17.93 -3.73 23.86
C LEU A 554 -18.98 -4.72 23.34
N THR A 555 -20.03 -4.19 22.70
CA THR A 555 -21.20 -4.96 22.30
C THR A 555 -21.36 -5.02 20.78
N PHE A 556 -21.49 -6.23 20.25
CA PHE A 556 -21.83 -6.51 18.86
C PHE A 556 -23.24 -7.12 18.77
N GLY A 557 -23.88 -7.01 17.60
CA GLY A 557 -25.12 -7.75 17.34
C GLY A 557 -26.40 -7.07 17.81
N ARG A 558 -26.39 -5.74 17.96
CA ARG A 558 -27.60 -4.92 18.21
C ARG A 558 -28.04 -4.18 16.96
N ALA A 559 -29.35 -3.94 16.83
CA ALA A 559 -29.90 -3.09 15.78
C ALA A 559 -29.60 -1.60 16.07
N ALA A 560 -29.51 -0.78 15.03
CA ALA A 560 -29.51 0.67 15.19
C ALA A 560 -30.96 1.21 15.28
N GLN A 561 -31.22 2.07 16.27
CA GLN A 561 -32.47 2.83 16.35
C GLN A 561 -32.54 3.90 15.26
N ALA A 562 -33.69 4.59 15.14
CA ALA A 562 -33.90 5.59 14.08
C ALA A 562 -32.94 6.79 14.18
N ASP A 563 -32.60 7.20 15.41
CA ASP A 563 -31.60 8.23 15.69
C ASP A 563 -30.16 7.74 15.51
N GLY A 564 -29.95 6.42 15.45
CA GLY A 564 -28.66 5.76 15.28
C GLY A 564 -28.09 5.17 16.56
N THR A 565 -28.79 5.33 17.69
CA THR A 565 -28.36 4.75 18.98
C THR A 565 -28.51 3.23 19.02
N ALA A 566 -27.85 2.58 19.97
CA ALA A 566 -27.98 1.14 20.17
C ALA A 566 -29.41 0.73 20.54
N GLY A 567 -29.94 -0.28 19.84
CA GLY A 567 -31.25 -0.88 20.08
C GLY A 567 -31.18 -2.29 20.66
N GLU A 568 -32.23 -3.07 20.41
CA GLU A 568 -32.32 -4.48 20.83
C GLU A 568 -31.37 -5.39 20.04
N ALA A 569 -31.16 -6.61 20.53
CA ALA A 569 -30.40 -7.65 19.82
C ALA A 569 -30.98 -7.93 18.42
N ASP A 570 -30.12 -8.07 17.41
CA ASP A 570 -30.46 -8.23 16.00
C ASP A 570 -29.92 -9.53 15.42
N PRO A 571 -30.78 -10.56 15.23
CA PRO A 571 -30.39 -11.82 14.59
C PRO A 571 -29.91 -11.69 13.15
N SER A 572 -30.14 -10.56 12.48
CA SER A 572 -29.69 -10.29 11.11
C SER A 572 -28.32 -9.60 11.03
N PHE A 573 -27.72 -9.24 12.18
CA PHE A 573 -26.36 -8.74 12.23
C PHE A 573 -25.40 -9.73 11.58
N ASP A 574 -24.58 -9.29 10.63
CA ASP A 574 -23.53 -10.08 10.00
C ASP A 574 -22.34 -9.17 9.70
N MET A 575 -21.25 -9.35 10.43
CA MET A 575 -20.05 -8.54 10.31
C MET A 575 -18.79 -9.40 10.32
N THR A 576 -17.79 -8.97 9.55
CA THR A 576 -16.40 -9.39 9.74
C THR A 576 -15.61 -8.18 10.24
N LEU A 577 -15.03 -8.28 11.44
CA LEU A 577 -14.02 -7.35 11.93
C LEU A 577 -12.69 -7.71 11.26
N TYR A 578 -12.20 -6.82 10.40
CA TYR A 578 -10.89 -6.96 9.73
C TYR A 578 -9.78 -6.40 10.63
N GLY A 579 -9.54 -7.06 11.76
CA GLY A 579 -8.60 -6.69 12.81
C GLY A 579 -8.77 -7.60 14.03
N GLY A 580 -8.01 -7.32 15.07
CA GLY A 580 -8.11 -7.93 16.39
C GLY A 580 -8.81 -7.04 17.41
N ILE A 581 -8.92 -7.56 18.64
CA ILE A 581 -9.38 -6.80 19.80
C ILE A 581 -8.32 -6.98 20.88
N ASP A 582 -7.81 -5.89 21.44
CA ASP A 582 -6.88 -5.92 22.57
C ASP A 582 -7.37 -5.01 23.71
N GLY A 583 -7.70 -5.63 24.83
CA GLY A 583 -8.23 -4.96 26.02
C GLY A 583 -8.42 -5.93 27.18
N ALA A 584 -7.42 -6.79 27.42
CA ALA A 584 -7.45 -7.85 28.43
C ALA A 584 -7.81 -7.37 29.84
N LYS A 585 -7.51 -6.12 30.15
CA LYS A 585 -7.71 -5.53 31.48
C LYS A 585 -9.09 -4.90 31.68
N SER A 586 -9.76 -4.51 30.59
CA SER A 586 -10.90 -3.58 30.68
C SER A 586 -12.09 -3.91 29.78
N ILE A 587 -11.94 -4.73 28.74
CA ILE A 587 -13.04 -4.97 27.79
C ILE A 587 -13.92 -6.15 28.24
N ASN A 588 -15.19 -5.86 28.48
CA ASN A 588 -16.26 -6.85 28.54
C ASN A 588 -16.91 -6.99 27.15
N MET A 589 -16.50 -8.00 26.40
CA MET A 589 -17.00 -8.24 25.05
C MET A 589 -18.29 -9.06 25.07
N SER A 590 -19.27 -8.64 24.28
CA SER A 590 -20.50 -9.42 24.05
C SER A 590 -20.90 -9.43 22.57
N LEU A 591 -21.35 -10.60 22.10
CA LEU A 591 -22.12 -10.74 20.87
C LEU A 591 -23.57 -11.08 21.25
N GLU A 592 -24.49 -10.14 21.10
CA GLU A 592 -25.88 -10.29 21.55
C GLU A 592 -26.75 -11.13 20.60
N ALA A 593 -26.47 -11.09 19.29
CA ALA A 593 -27.14 -11.89 18.27
C ALA A 593 -26.38 -11.82 16.93
N GLY A 594 -26.85 -12.59 15.93
CA GLY A 594 -26.31 -12.56 14.57
C GLY A 594 -24.96 -13.25 14.43
N ARG A 595 -24.14 -12.83 13.46
CA ARG A 595 -22.82 -13.38 13.16
C ARG A 595 -21.74 -12.32 13.29
N LEU A 596 -20.68 -12.65 14.03
CA LEU A 596 -19.41 -11.91 14.07
C LEU A 596 -18.28 -12.85 13.68
N ALA A 597 -17.46 -12.45 12.70
CA ALA A 597 -16.15 -13.05 12.45
C ALA A 597 -15.05 -12.06 12.79
N VAL A 598 -13.97 -12.52 13.44
CA VAL A 598 -12.80 -11.71 13.76
C VAL A 598 -11.59 -12.31 13.04
N THR A 599 -10.89 -11.50 12.25
CA THR A 599 -9.78 -11.97 11.41
C THR A 599 -8.46 -12.10 12.13
N ASP A 600 -8.29 -11.43 13.27
CA ASP A 600 -7.14 -11.55 14.16
C ASP A 600 -7.54 -12.07 15.56
N ALA A 601 -6.61 -12.08 16.51
CA ALA A 601 -6.84 -12.52 17.88
C ALA A 601 -7.77 -11.58 18.66
N VAL A 602 -8.49 -12.16 19.63
CA VAL A 602 -9.33 -11.43 20.59
C VAL A 602 -8.74 -11.57 21.98
N ASN A 603 -8.34 -10.46 22.61
CA ASN A 603 -7.77 -10.42 23.95
C ASN A 603 -8.62 -9.49 24.83
N VAL A 604 -9.41 -10.04 25.75
CA VAL A 604 -10.44 -9.30 26.49
C VAL A 604 -10.54 -9.77 27.93
N TYR A 605 -11.15 -8.93 28.80
CA TYR A 605 -11.36 -9.30 30.20
C TYR A 605 -12.43 -10.39 30.33
N SER A 606 -13.59 -10.20 29.71
CA SER A 606 -14.65 -11.22 29.63
C SER A 606 -15.26 -11.31 28.22
N LEU A 607 -15.82 -12.46 27.88
CA LEU A 607 -16.44 -12.70 26.57
C LEU A 607 -17.75 -13.48 26.71
N ARG A 608 -18.86 -12.90 26.25
CA ARG A 608 -20.17 -13.56 26.14
C ARG A 608 -20.60 -13.70 24.68
N ASN A 609 -20.89 -14.92 24.25
CA ASN A 609 -21.42 -15.21 22.92
C ASN A 609 -22.87 -15.73 22.98
N ALA A 610 -23.81 -14.95 22.43
CA ALA A 610 -25.21 -15.32 22.22
C ALA A 610 -25.56 -15.50 20.72
N GLY A 611 -24.60 -15.33 19.81
CA GLY A 611 -24.77 -15.45 18.35
C GLY A 611 -23.86 -16.52 17.74
N LEU A 612 -23.42 -16.29 16.49
CA LEU A 612 -22.35 -17.04 15.84
C LEU A 612 -21.05 -16.23 15.91
N LEU A 613 -20.10 -16.68 16.73
CA LEU A 613 -18.77 -16.10 16.83
C LEU A 613 -17.78 -16.98 16.07
N ALA A 614 -17.10 -16.43 15.06
CA ALA A 614 -16.10 -17.13 14.27
C ALA A 614 -14.71 -16.53 14.45
N LEU A 615 -13.77 -17.36 14.93
CA LEU A 615 -12.38 -16.96 15.19
C LEU A 615 -11.49 -17.40 14.02
N TYR A 616 -11.02 -16.44 13.23
CA TYR A 616 -10.21 -16.70 12.03
C TYR A 616 -8.72 -16.50 12.26
N GLY A 617 -8.34 -15.61 13.18
CA GLY A 617 -6.95 -15.36 13.61
C GLY A 617 -6.53 -16.16 14.83
N THR A 618 -5.28 -15.96 15.25
CA THR A 618 -4.68 -16.52 16.46
C THR A 618 -3.64 -15.57 17.04
N ASP A 619 -3.48 -15.56 18.36
CA ASP A 619 -2.35 -14.95 19.04
C ASP A 619 -1.05 -15.78 18.87
N GLU A 620 0.05 -15.32 19.48
CA GLU A 620 1.35 -15.99 19.44
C GLU A 620 1.33 -17.40 20.08
N GLU A 621 0.38 -17.68 20.96
CA GLU A 621 0.18 -18.98 21.62
C GLU A 621 -0.73 -19.92 20.81
N GLY A 622 -1.34 -19.44 19.72
CA GLY A 622 -2.21 -20.22 18.83
C GLY A 622 -3.70 -20.16 19.21
N PHE A 623 -4.12 -19.32 20.15
CA PHE A 623 -5.52 -19.16 20.54
C PHE A 623 -6.21 -18.09 19.71
N GLY A 624 -7.45 -18.35 19.29
CA GLY A 624 -8.28 -17.37 18.60
C GLY A 624 -8.82 -16.29 19.54
N ALA A 625 -8.99 -16.63 20.82
CA ALA A 625 -9.26 -15.65 21.86
C ALA A 625 -8.58 -16.01 23.19
N SER A 626 -8.09 -15.00 23.89
CA SER A 626 -7.57 -15.05 25.25
C SER A 626 -8.48 -14.19 26.14
N VAL A 627 -9.11 -14.82 27.14
CA VAL A 627 -10.12 -14.21 28.01
C VAL A 627 -9.63 -14.25 29.46
N ALA A 628 -9.40 -13.09 30.07
CA ALA A 628 -8.76 -13.03 31.39
C ALA A 628 -9.61 -13.67 32.50
N GLU A 629 -10.93 -13.49 32.47
CA GLU A 629 -11.84 -13.84 33.57
C GLU A 629 -12.84 -14.96 33.20
N ALA A 630 -13.81 -14.66 32.34
CA ALA A 630 -14.93 -15.55 32.07
C ALA A 630 -15.36 -15.56 30.61
N PHE A 631 -15.40 -16.76 30.02
CA PHE A 631 -16.02 -17.02 28.73
C PHE A 631 -17.40 -17.69 28.91
N VAL A 632 -18.43 -17.18 28.24
CA VAL A 632 -19.77 -17.79 28.21
C VAL A 632 -20.22 -17.99 26.78
N ASN A 633 -20.50 -19.24 26.40
CA ASN A 633 -21.21 -19.56 25.16
C ASN A 633 -22.65 -19.98 25.49
N GLU A 634 -23.64 -19.23 25.05
CA GLU A 634 -25.04 -19.50 25.41
C GLU A 634 -25.63 -20.76 24.73
N GLU A 635 -26.75 -21.26 25.27
CA GLU A 635 -27.41 -22.49 24.79
C GLU A 635 -27.85 -22.41 23.32
N GLY A 636 -28.12 -21.21 22.80
CA GLY A 636 -28.49 -20.97 21.39
C GLY A 636 -27.32 -20.56 20.49
N ALA A 637 -26.12 -20.38 21.03
CA ALA A 637 -25.00 -19.78 20.33
C ALA A 637 -24.15 -20.81 19.57
N VAL A 638 -23.38 -20.33 18.60
CA VAL A 638 -22.40 -21.10 17.82
C VAL A 638 -21.02 -20.49 18.02
N LEU A 639 -20.06 -21.32 18.44
CA LEU A 639 -18.64 -20.97 18.43
C LEU A 639 -17.99 -21.68 17.24
N GLU A 640 -17.50 -20.94 16.25
CA GLU A 640 -16.75 -21.47 15.12
C GLU A 640 -15.25 -21.29 15.32
N THR A 641 -14.53 -22.41 15.39
CA THR A 641 -13.06 -22.45 15.47
C THR A 641 -12.47 -23.18 14.27
N GLY A 642 -11.35 -22.70 13.80
CA GLY A 642 -10.42 -23.38 12.90
C GLY A 642 -9.78 -24.62 13.54
N PHE A 643 -9.50 -25.65 12.74
CA PHE A 643 -8.67 -26.78 13.14
C PHE A 643 -7.62 -27.11 12.08
N LEU A 644 -6.46 -27.58 12.52
CA LEU A 644 -5.33 -27.99 11.69
C LEU A 644 -5.28 -29.52 11.49
N PRO A 645 -4.51 -30.03 10.52
CA PRO A 645 -4.31 -31.48 10.33
C PRO A 645 -3.76 -32.21 11.57
N THR A 646 -3.08 -31.49 12.46
CA THR A 646 -2.54 -31.99 13.75
C THR A 646 -3.62 -32.25 14.79
N GLY A 647 -4.83 -31.70 14.61
CA GLY A 647 -5.89 -31.65 15.61
C GLY A 647 -5.84 -30.41 16.50
N GLU A 648 -4.84 -29.55 16.34
CA GLU A 648 -4.80 -28.24 17.02
C GLU A 648 -5.97 -27.36 16.57
N VAL A 649 -6.55 -26.62 17.52
CA VAL A 649 -7.72 -25.78 17.34
C VAL A 649 -7.38 -24.37 17.80
N ASN A 650 -7.70 -23.34 17.00
CA ASN A 650 -7.58 -21.94 17.43
C ASN A 650 -8.76 -21.55 18.34
N GLY A 651 -8.80 -22.23 19.48
CA GLY A 651 -9.88 -22.12 20.46
C GLY A 651 -9.77 -20.88 21.34
N ILE A 652 -10.43 -20.94 22.47
CA ILE A 652 -10.44 -19.90 23.49
C ILE A 652 -9.63 -20.36 24.69
N LYS A 653 -8.72 -19.53 25.18
CA LYS A 653 -8.10 -19.65 26.49
C LYS A 653 -8.86 -18.78 27.48
N ALA A 654 -9.27 -19.33 28.63
CA ALA A 654 -9.99 -18.56 29.64
C ALA A 654 -9.64 -18.99 31.07
N TYR A 655 -9.83 -18.11 32.06
CA TYR A 655 -9.76 -18.54 33.46
C TYR A 655 -10.96 -19.44 33.82
N SER A 656 -12.18 -18.99 33.51
CA SER A 656 -13.41 -19.76 33.67
C SER A 656 -14.24 -19.82 32.39
N ALA A 657 -14.99 -20.90 32.18
CA ALA A 657 -15.85 -21.07 31.02
C ALA A 657 -17.19 -21.74 31.33
N VAL A 658 -18.28 -21.23 30.76
CA VAL A 658 -19.60 -21.87 30.74
C VAL A 658 -19.98 -22.15 29.30
N LEU A 659 -20.13 -23.44 28.96
CA LEU A 659 -20.32 -23.90 27.58
C LEU A 659 -21.76 -24.40 27.36
N GLY A 660 -22.43 -23.83 26.36
CA GLY A 660 -23.70 -24.31 25.80
C GLY A 660 -23.66 -24.27 24.26
N GLY A 661 -24.78 -24.53 23.60
CA GLY A 661 -24.90 -24.31 22.16
C GLY A 661 -24.14 -25.30 21.28
N THR A 662 -23.63 -24.84 20.15
CA THR A 662 -22.99 -25.66 19.11
C THR A 662 -21.53 -25.24 18.88
N TRP A 663 -20.65 -26.23 18.74
CA TRP A 663 -19.28 -26.02 18.28
C TRP A 663 -19.19 -26.30 16.77
N ALA A 664 -18.83 -25.29 15.99
CA ALA A 664 -18.57 -25.41 14.56
C ALA A 664 -17.06 -25.52 14.26
N LEU A 665 -16.69 -26.52 13.47
CA LEU A 665 -15.31 -26.81 13.09
C LEU A 665 -15.04 -26.39 11.66
N ARG A 666 -14.12 -25.45 11.47
CA ARG A 666 -13.68 -24.96 10.16
C ARG A 666 -12.29 -25.51 9.82
N PRO A 667 -12.09 -26.21 8.70
CA PRO A 667 -10.76 -26.70 8.36
C PRO A 667 -9.85 -25.54 7.94
N MET A 668 -8.63 -25.50 8.46
CA MET A 668 -7.62 -24.47 8.18
C MET A 668 -6.62 -24.92 7.10
N PRO A 669 -5.99 -23.96 6.37
CA PRO A 669 -4.94 -24.24 5.40
C PRO A 669 -3.82 -25.12 5.95
N GLY A 670 -3.55 -26.24 5.26
CA GLY A 670 -2.60 -27.25 5.68
C GLY A 670 -2.68 -28.51 4.80
N PHE A 671 -1.71 -29.42 4.96
CA PHE A 671 -1.73 -30.70 4.26
C PHE A 671 -2.51 -31.76 5.04
N TYR A 672 -3.65 -32.18 4.49
CA TYR A 672 -4.46 -33.27 5.03
C TYR A 672 -4.15 -34.56 4.25
N ALA A 673 -3.63 -35.57 4.94
CA ALA A 673 -3.37 -36.87 4.32
C ALA A 673 -4.68 -37.56 3.89
N GLN A 674 -4.62 -38.42 2.88
CA GLN A 674 -5.80 -39.10 2.37
C GLN A 674 -6.44 -40.01 3.43
N ASN A 675 -7.74 -39.81 3.71
CA ASN A 675 -8.48 -40.47 4.80
C ASN A 675 -7.87 -40.24 6.19
N ALA A 676 -7.20 -39.10 6.40
CA ALA A 676 -6.71 -38.72 7.72
C ALA A 676 -7.90 -38.63 8.69
N LEU A 677 -7.74 -39.25 9.85
CA LEU A 677 -8.64 -39.09 10.98
C LEU A 677 -8.01 -38.04 11.90
N ILE A 678 -8.66 -36.88 12.01
CA ILE A 678 -8.26 -35.79 12.89
C ILE A 678 -9.14 -35.85 14.12
N THR A 679 -8.52 -35.73 15.30
CA THR A 679 -9.22 -35.56 16.58
C THR A 679 -8.95 -34.13 17.04
N PRO A 680 -9.85 -33.17 16.77
CA PRO A 680 -9.66 -31.80 17.20
C PRO A 680 -9.56 -31.72 18.72
N GLN A 681 -8.66 -30.86 19.21
CA GLN A 681 -8.56 -30.48 20.62
C GLN A 681 -9.85 -29.79 21.06
N ALA A 682 -10.07 -29.70 22.37
CA ALA A 682 -11.21 -28.97 22.90
C ALA A 682 -11.15 -27.50 22.43
N PRO A 683 -12.29 -26.89 22.03
CA PRO A 683 -12.30 -25.51 21.54
C PRO A 683 -12.10 -24.46 22.63
N VAL A 684 -12.07 -24.88 23.90
CA VAL A 684 -11.88 -24.02 25.06
C VAL A 684 -10.93 -24.70 26.03
N ASP A 685 -9.84 -24.01 26.37
CA ASP A 685 -8.92 -24.33 27.44
C ASP A 685 -9.20 -23.41 28.63
N ALA A 686 -9.77 -23.96 29.71
CA ALA A 686 -10.11 -23.20 30.90
C ALA A 686 -9.80 -23.93 32.20
N GLU A 687 -9.37 -23.19 33.23
CA GLU A 687 -9.08 -23.76 34.56
C GLU A 687 -10.37 -24.30 35.22
N TYR A 688 -11.46 -23.55 35.08
CA TYR A 688 -12.78 -23.94 35.58
C TYR A 688 -13.82 -23.95 34.46
N ALA A 689 -14.19 -25.15 34.00
CA ALA A 689 -15.22 -25.32 32.96
C ALA A 689 -16.52 -25.91 33.53
N GLY A 690 -17.66 -25.30 33.17
CA GLY A 690 -19.02 -25.79 33.43
C GLY A 690 -19.81 -25.98 32.13
N GLY A 691 -20.76 -26.92 32.14
CA GLY A 691 -21.59 -27.21 30.96
C GLY A 691 -20.89 -28.04 29.88
N GLY A 692 -21.31 -27.88 28.64
CA GLY A 692 -20.75 -28.55 27.46
C GLY A 692 -21.54 -28.20 26.19
N PHE A 693 -20.87 -28.22 25.03
CA PHE A 693 -21.55 -28.05 23.75
C PHE A 693 -22.57 -29.18 23.53
N THR A 694 -23.79 -28.80 23.14
CA THR A 694 -24.91 -29.72 22.91
C THR A 694 -24.89 -30.33 21.51
N GLY A 695 -24.11 -29.74 20.59
CA GLY A 695 -23.91 -30.23 19.24
C GLY A 695 -22.56 -29.82 18.67
N VAL A 696 -22.10 -30.57 17.67
CA VAL A 696 -20.89 -30.29 16.90
C VAL A 696 -21.21 -30.35 15.41
N THR A 697 -20.73 -29.39 14.64
CA THR A 697 -20.98 -29.30 13.19
C THR A 697 -19.71 -28.95 12.42
N LEU A 698 -19.68 -29.20 11.11
CA LEU A 698 -18.64 -28.65 10.23
C LEU A 698 -19.09 -27.31 9.67
N GLY A 699 -18.19 -26.33 9.76
CA GLY A 699 -18.31 -25.06 9.05
C GLY A 699 -18.17 -25.23 7.53
N PRO A 700 -18.24 -24.13 6.76
CA PRO A 700 -18.17 -24.18 5.31
C PRO A 700 -16.82 -24.73 4.82
N ASN A 701 -16.86 -25.76 3.97
CA ASN A 701 -15.66 -26.26 3.29
C ASN A 701 -15.21 -25.25 2.22
N LEU A 702 -14.00 -24.71 2.37
CA LEU A 702 -13.39 -23.75 1.44
C LEU A 702 -12.52 -24.42 0.37
N SER A 703 -12.15 -25.69 0.55
CA SER A 703 -11.29 -26.43 -0.38
C SER A 703 -12.06 -26.86 -1.64
N PRO A 704 -11.47 -26.75 -2.85
CA PRO A 704 -12.01 -27.35 -4.06
C PRO A 704 -11.78 -28.88 -4.18
N THR A 705 -10.90 -29.48 -3.37
CA THR A 705 -10.42 -30.87 -3.56
C THR A 705 -10.57 -31.75 -2.32
N LEU A 706 -10.48 -31.17 -1.12
CA LEU A 706 -10.69 -31.85 0.15
C LEU A 706 -12.18 -31.85 0.51
N GLU A 707 -12.61 -32.95 1.11
CA GLU A 707 -13.90 -33.12 1.76
C GLU A 707 -13.67 -33.53 3.21
N PHE A 708 -14.62 -33.17 4.07
CA PHE A 708 -14.56 -33.42 5.50
C PHE A 708 -15.83 -34.10 5.97
N ALA A 709 -15.70 -35.19 6.72
CA ALA A 709 -16.81 -35.91 7.31
C ALA A 709 -16.65 -35.94 8.83
N LEU A 710 -17.60 -35.32 9.53
CA LEU A 710 -17.66 -35.32 10.99
C LEU A 710 -18.28 -36.62 11.49
N SER A 711 -17.67 -37.21 12.50
CA SER A 711 -18.20 -38.29 13.30
C SER A 711 -18.13 -37.88 14.76
N ASP A 712 -19.26 -37.92 15.45
CA ASP A 712 -19.34 -37.76 16.90
C ASP A 712 -19.85 -39.07 17.48
N SER A 713 -18.92 -39.90 17.96
CA SER A 713 -19.22 -41.19 18.56
C SER A 713 -18.71 -41.24 19.98
N SER A 714 -19.61 -41.44 20.94
CA SER A 714 -19.30 -41.65 22.37
C SER A 714 -18.44 -40.55 23.03
N GLY A 715 -18.62 -39.28 22.63
CA GLY A 715 -18.00 -38.13 23.30
C GLY A 715 -16.61 -37.74 22.78
N THR A 716 -16.15 -38.35 21.69
CA THR A 716 -14.94 -37.92 20.97
C THR A 716 -15.34 -37.38 19.60
N VAL A 717 -14.94 -36.14 19.33
CA VAL A 717 -15.13 -35.49 18.03
C VAL A 717 -14.02 -35.94 17.08
N GLU A 718 -14.40 -36.51 15.95
CA GLU A 718 -13.48 -36.94 14.89
C GLU A 718 -13.88 -36.34 13.55
N VAL A 719 -12.91 -35.78 12.83
CA VAL A 719 -13.10 -35.28 11.47
C VAL A 719 -12.25 -36.11 10.52
N ARG A 720 -12.88 -36.80 9.58
CA ARG A 720 -12.18 -37.50 8.50
C ARG A 720 -11.98 -36.55 7.32
N ALA A 721 -10.75 -36.24 6.99
CA ALA A 721 -10.39 -35.50 5.78
C ALA A 721 -10.05 -36.47 4.64
N PHE A 722 -10.64 -36.27 3.46
CA PHE A 722 -10.41 -37.13 2.31
C PHE A 722 -10.56 -36.37 1.00
N ARG A 723 -9.94 -36.87 -0.06
CA ARG A 723 -10.18 -36.44 -1.43
C ARG A 723 -11.04 -37.47 -2.14
N GLU A 724 -11.97 -37.03 -2.96
CA GLU A 724 -12.65 -37.91 -3.91
C GLU A 724 -11.66 -38.39 -5.00
N LYS A 725 -11.94 -39.51 -5.64
CA LYS A 725 -11.03 -40.12 -6.63
C LYS A 725 -10.68 -39.19 -7.80
N ASP A 726 -11.59 -38.29 -8.13
CA ASP A 726 -11.48 -37.29 -9.18
C ASP A 726 -11.20 -35.87 -8.65
N ALA A 727 -10.80 -35.71 -7.37
CA ALA A 727 -10.65 -34.41 -6.72
C ALA A 727 -9.84 -33.39 -7.53
N TYR A 728 -8.73 -33.82 -8.14
CA TYR A 728 -7.95 -32.98 -9.04
C TYR A 728 -8.41 -33.10 -10.49
N SER A 729 -8.65 -34.33 -10.97
CA SER A 729 -8.90 -34.59 -12.40
C SER A 729 -10.25 -34.05 -12.91
N ARG A 730 -11.22 -33.77 -12.03
CA ARG A 730 -12.48 -33.10 -12.39
C ARG A 730 -12.28 -31.69 -12.96
N TYR A 731 -11.17 -31.04 -12.61
CA TYR A 731 -10.82 -29.70 -13.08
C TYR A 731 -9.94 -29.72 -14.33
N ALA A 732 -9.69 -30.89 -14.90
CA ALA A 732 -8.84 -31.04 -16.08
C ALA A 732 -9.51 -30.47 -17.34
N GLY A 733 -8.76 -29.64 -18.07
CA GLY A 733 -9.20 -29.11 -19.38
C GLY A 733 -8.96 -30.06 -20.56
N ASN A 734 -8.18 -31.12 -20.36
CA ASN A 734 -7.82 -32.08 -21.41
C ASN A 734 -7.45 -33.46 -20.82
N ALA A 735 -7.23 -34.46 -21.68
CA ALA A 735 -6.91 -35.82 -21.28
C ALA A 735 -5.58 -35.95 -20.51
N GLY A 736 -4.59 -35.09 -20.81
CA GLY A 736 -3.32 -35.10 -20.11
C GLY A 736 -3.42 -34.53 -18.69
N ALA A 737 -4.10 -33.40 -18.54
CA ALA A 737 -4.44 -32.84 -17.23
C ALA A 737 -5.30 -33.82 -16.41
N PHE A 738 -6.19 -34.60 -17.05
CA PHE A 738 -6.98 -35.63 -16.37
C PHE A 738 -6.10 -36.78 -15.86
N SER A 739 -5.14 -37.23 -16.69
CA SER A 739 -4.14 -38.23 -16.30
C SER A 739 -3.30 -37.76 -15.13
N LEU A 740 -2.82 -36.50 -15.17
CA LEU A 740 -2.05 -35.88 -14.09
C LEU A 740 -2.87 -35.74 -12.81
N GLY A 741 -4.12 -35.25 -12.90
CA GLY A 741 -5.00 -35.13 -11.73
C GLY A 741 -5.27 -36.48 -11.06
N SER A 742 -5.37 -37.55 -11.86
CA SER A 742 -5.50 -38.92 -11.34
C SER A 742 -4.23 -39.40 -10.63
N ALA A 743 -3.05 -39.03 -11.13
CA ALA A 743 -1.77 -39.31 -10.48
C ALA A 743 -1.64 -38.54 -9.15
N LEU A 744 -1.99 -37.25 -9.11
CA LEU A 744 -1.98 -36.42 -7.90
C LEU A 744 -2.89 -36.98 -6.79
N TYR A 745 -4.05 -37.52 -7.15
CA TYR A 745 -4.90 -38.25 -6.18
C TYR A 745 -4.15 -39.42 -5.55
N GLY A 746 -3.47 -40.25 -6.34
CA GLY A 746 -2.66 -41.36 -5.82
C GLY A 746 -1.49 -40.90 -4.95
N ILE A 747 -0.79 -39.84 -5.38
CA ILE A 747 0.36 -39.25 -4.66
C ILE A 747 -0.08 -38.71 -3.30
N SER A 748 -1.28 -38.15 -3.18
CA SER A 748 -1.78 -37.58 -1.92
C SER A 748 -1.81 -38.57 -0.75
N GLY A 749 -1.81 -39.88 -1.01
CA GLY A 749 -1.73 -40.93 0.02
C GLY A 749 -0.32 -41.26 0.50
N VAL A 750 0.73 -40.84 -0.21
CA VAL A 750 2.14 -41.13 0.11
C VAL A 750 3.05 -39.91 0.08
N ALA A 751 2.49 -38.72 -0.14
CA ALA A 751 3.23 -37.47 -0.27
C ALA A 751 4.03 -37.14 1.00
N GLY A 752 5.29 -36.76 0.80
CA GLY A 752 6.20 -36.28 1.85
C GLY A 752 6.93 -35.00 1.44
N GLY A 753 7.37 -34.23 2.43
CA GLY A 753 8.18 -33.02 2.22
C GLY A 753 7.52 -31.99 1.30
N ASP A 754 8.27 -31.48 0.32
CA ASP A 754 7.83 -30.44 -0.61
C ASP A 754 6.58 -30.80 -1.43
N MET A 755 6.29 -32.09 -1.62
CA MET A 755 5.06 -32.54 -2.31
C MET A 755 3.81 -32.24 -1.49
N GLN A 756 3.90 -32.26 -0.15
CA GLN A 756 2.80 -31.88 0.72
C GLN A 756 2.46 -30.39 0.57
N ALA A 757 3.48 -29.54 0.40
CA ALA A 757 3.29 -28.11 0.15
C ALA A 757 2.62 -27.84 -1.20
N LEU A 758 3.01 -28.56 -2.26
CA LEU A 758 2.34 -28.48 -3.56
C LEU A 758 0.87 -28.90 -3.48
N LEU A 759 0.57 -30.02 -2.83
CA LEU A 759 -0.80 -30.51 -2.68
C LEU A 759 -1.64 -29.53 -1.84
N ALA A 760 -1.11 -29.05 -0.72
CA ALA A 760 -1.78 -28.04 0.10
C ALA A 760 -2.08 -26.75 -0.69
N ALA A 761 -1.15 -26.28 -1.52
CA ALA A 761 -1.39 -25.12 -2.38
C ALA A 761 -2.55 -25.34 -3.37
N LEU A 762 -2.67 -26.55 -3.94
CA LEU A 762 -3.81 -26.92 -4.79
C LEU A 762 -5.11 -27.05 -3.97
N ASP A 763 -5.04 -27.70 -2.81
CA ASP A 763 -6.18 -27.97 -1.93
C ASP A 763 -6.78 -26.71 -1.32
N TRP A 764 -5.98 -25.67 -1.14
CA TRP A 764 -6.43 -24.39 -0.58
C TRP A 764 -6.51 -23.29 -1.64
N SER A 765 -6.60 -23.68 -2.91
CA SER A 765 -6.84 -22.76 -4.01
C SER A 765 -8.34 -22.38 -4.12
N GLU A 766 -8.67 -21.49 -5.05
CA GLU A 766 -10.04 -21.03 -5.27
C GLU A 766 -11.04 -22.21 -5.34
N LYS A 767 -12.12 -22.14 -4.56
CA LYS A 767 -13.20 -23.16 -4.51
C LYS A 767 -13.83 -23.47 -5.88
N SER A 768 -13.71 -22.56 -6.85
CA SER A 768 -14.12 -22.77 -8.25
C SER A 768 -13.32 -23.88 -8.94
N GLY A 769 -12.17 -24.28 -8.39
CA GLY A 769 -11.21 -25.18 -9.00
C GLY A 769 -10.31 -24.53 -10.06
N ALA A 770 -10.45 -23.22 -10.31
CA ALA A 770 -9.65 -22.51 -11.30
C ALA A 770 -8.14 -22.56 -10.96
N GLY A 771 -7.79 -22.50 -9.67
CA GLY A 771 -6.42 -22.68 -9.22
C GLY A 771 -5.86 -24.07 -9.52
N VAL A 772 -6.66 -25.12 -9.29
CA VAL A 772 -6.30 -26.50 -9.62
C VAL A 772 -6.12 -26.68 -11.12
N ALA A 773 -7.06 -26.18 -11.94
CA ALA A 773 -6.98 -26.27 -13.40
C ALA A 773 -5.70 -25.60 -13.94
N ARG A 774 -5.35 -24.40 -13.44
CA ARG A 774 -4.08 -23.73 -13.77
C ARG A 774 -2.88 -24.56 -13.34
N GLY A 775 -2.91 -25.11 -12.11
CA GLY A 775 -1.87 -25.98 -11.58
C GLY A 775 -1.61 -27.19 -12.48
N LEU A 776 -2.65 -27.89 -12.92
CA LEU A 776 -2.54 -29.07 -13.79
C LEU A 776 -1.84 -28.76 -15.13
N ASN A 777 -2.10 -27.60 -15.72
CA ASN A 777 -1.44 -27.20 -16.97
C ASN A 777 0.05 -26.90 -16.76
N LEU A 778 0.42 -26.29 -15.62
CA LEU A 778 1.81 -25.96 -15.30
C LEU A 778 2.66 -27.17 -14.89
N LEU A 779 2.02 -28.16 -14.26
CA LEU A 779 2.68 -29.34 -13.69
C LEU A 779 2.91 -30.46 -14.70
N GLY A 780 2.18 -30.49 -15.82
CA GLY A 780 2.30 -31.54 -16.85
C GLY A 780 3.52 -31.37 -17.78
N PRO A 781 3.85 -32.39 -18.59
CA PRO A 781 5.00 -32.34 -19.48
C PRO A 781 4.69 -31.64 -20.83
N GLU A 782 3.60 -30.87 -20.93
CA GLU A 782 3.14 -30.29 -22.21
C GLU A 782 4.14 -29.33 -22.87
N ALA A 783 5.00 -28.69 -22.07
CA ALA A 783 6.08 -27.84 -22.57
C ALA A 783 7.03 -28.59 -23.51
N TRP A 784 7.23 -29.88 -23.24
CA TRP A 784 8.10 -30.74 -24.04
C TRP A 784 7.49 -31.14 -25.38
N ASP A 785 6.16 -31.34 -25.43
CA ASP A 785 5.45 -31.56 -26.69
C ASP A 785 5.50 -30.30 -27.57
N ALA A 786 5.32 -29.13 -26.97
CA ALA A 786 5.40 -27.84 -27.66
C ALA A 786 6.80 -27.62 -28.27
N SER A 787 7.86 -27.96 -27.52
CA SER A 787 9.24 -27.92 -28.03
C SER A 787 9.43 -28.86 -29.21
N ALA A 788 8.99 -30.13 -29.11
CA ALA A 788 9.10 -31.09 -30.21
C ALA A 788 8.30 -30.67 -31.46
N ARG A 789 7.11 -30.08 -31.27
CA ARG A 789 6.29 -29.52 -32.38
C ARG A 789 7.02 -28.38 -33.07
N ALA A 790 7.66 -27.49 -32.30
CA ALA A 790 8.47 -26.41 -32.85
C ALA A 790 9.64 -26.96 -33.70
N SER A 791 10.30 -28.05 -33.28
CA SER A 791 11.35 -28.71 -34.06
C SER A 791 10.84 -29.27 -35.39
N LEU A 792 9.68 -29.94 -35.39
CA LEU A 792 9.08 -30.48 -36.62
C LEU A 792 8.64 -29.36 -37.59
N ASN A 793 8.09 -28.27 -37.06
CA ASN A 793 7.71 -27.10 -37.87
C ASN A 793 8.94 -26.42 -38.50
N ALA A 794 10.03 -26.28 -37.74
CA ALA A 794 11.32 -25.77 -38.24
C ALA A 794 11.88 -26.63 -39.38
N MET A 795 11.83 -27.96 -39.25
CA MET A 795 12.24 -28.87 -40.32
C MET A 795 11.39 -28.71 -41.59
N SER A 796 10.08 -28.48 -41.45
CA SER A 796 9.22 -28.24 -42.59
C SER A 796 9.51 -26.88 -43.27
N ALA A 797 9.82 -25.83 -42.51
CA ALA A 797 10.26 -24.55 -43.07
C ALA A 797 11.57 -24.70 -43.86
N LEU A 798 12.54 -25.46 -43.33
CA LEU A 798 13.77 -25.80 -44.04
C LEU A 798 13.53 -26.64 -45.30
N ASN A 799 12.57 -27.57 -45.28
CA ASN A 799 12.17 -28.34 -46.46
C ASN A 799 11.69 -27.40 -47.58
N LEU A 800 10.83 -26.44 -47.24
CA LEU A 800 10.28 -25.49 -48.19
C LEU A 800 11.34 -24.54 -48.77
N LEU A 801 12.23 -24.01 -47.93
CA LEU A 801 13.34 -23.15 -48.39
C LEU A 801 14.25 -23.90 -49.38
N LEU A 802 14.61 -25.16 -49.09
CA LEU A 802 15.45 -25.94 -49.99
C LEU A 802 14.68 -26.33 -51.27
N LEU A 803 13.39 -26.66 -51.19
CA LEU A 803 12.56 -26.95 -52.36
C LEU A 803 12.47 -25.74 -53.31
N GLN A 804 12.34 -24.52 -52.78
CA GLN A 804 12.38 -23.31 -53.63
C GLN A 804 13.72 -23.15 -54.34
N HIS A 805 14.82 -23.41 -53.64
CA HIS A 805 16.14 -23.38 -54.27
C HIS A 805 16.26 -24.44 -55.37
N MET A 806 15.74 -25.65 -55.14
CA MET A 806 15.75 -26.73 -56.12
C MET A 806 14.90 -26.39 -57.35
N ASN A 807 13.80 -25.65 -57.23
CA ASN A 807 12.96 -25.25 -58.37
C ASN A 807 13.59 -24.17 -59.29
N ARG A 808 14.74 -23.60 -58.91
CA ARG A 808 15.49 -22.67 -59.76
C ARG A 808 16.09 -23.38 -60.97
N ASP A 809 16.59 -22.60 -61.93
CA ASP A 809 17.37 -23.14 -63.03
C ASP A 809 18.61 -23.89 -62.53
N ALA A 810 18.82 -25.07 -63.11
CA ALA A 810 19.99 -25.90 -62.87
C ALA A 810 21.25 -25.24 -63.46
N PRO A 811 22.44 -25.42 -62.84
CA PRO A 811 23.73 -25.18 -63.50
C PRO A 811 23.82 -25.94 -64.84
N GLN A 812 24.70 -25.50 -65.74
CA GLN A 812 24.91 -26.26 -66.98
C GLN A 812 25.46 -27.66 -66.65
N ALA A 813 25.24 -28.62 -67.54
CA ALA A 813 25.72 -29.98 -67.31
C ALA A 813 27.25 -29.98 -67.12
N GLY A 814 27.71 -30.59 -66.04
CA GLY A 814 29.13 -30.62 -65.64
C GLY A 814 29.55 -29.55 -64.63
N GLU A 815 28.82 -28.43 -64.50
CA GLU A 815 29.12 -27.33 -63.57
C GLU A 815 28.73 -27.65 -62.12
N TRP A 816 29.48 -27.05 -61.18
CA TRP A 816 29.16 -27.06 -59.76
C TRP A 816 28.48 -25.76 -59.35
N ARG A 817 27.63 -25.83 -58.34
CA ARG A 817 27.06 -24.67 -57.65
C ARG A 817 27.22 -24.81 -56.15
N MET A 818 27.82 -23.80 -55.53
CA MET A 818 27.90 -23.66 -54.08
C MET A 818 27.05 -22.48 -53.66
N TRP A 819 26.31 -22.63 -52.56
CA TRP A 819 25.56 -21.52 -51.98
C TRP A 819 25.44 -21.64 -50.46
N ALA A 820 25.24 -20.50 -49.81
CA ALA A 820 24.96 -20.40 -48.39
C ALA A 820 23.84 -19.39 -48.15
N ALA A 821 22.99 -19.66 -47.18
CA ALA A 821 21.82 -18.87 -46.85
C ALA A 821 21.65 -18.79 -45.32
N PRO A 822 21.89 -17.64 -44.69
CA PRO A 822 21.25 -17.37 -43.42
C PRO A 822 19.73 -17.47 -43.59
N PHE A 823 19.08 -18.08 -42.62
CA PHE A 823 17.63 -18.21 -42.60
C PHE A 823 17.09 -17.92 -41.21
N GLY A 824 15.83 -17.51 -41.15
CA GLY A 824 15.07 -17.38 -39.93
C GLY A 824 13.67 -17.94 -40.12
N SER A 825 13.12 -18.53 -39.06
CA SER A 825 11.73 -18.99 -39.04
C SER A 825 11.08 -18.58 -37.72
N ALA A 826 9.77 -18.36 -37.76
CA ALA A 826 8.97 -18.16 -36.56
C ALA A 826 7.66 -18.92 -36.71
N SER A 827 7.24 -19.61 -35.66
CA SER A 827 5.95 -20.31 -35.62
C SER A 827 5.24 -20.03 -34.32
N ARG A 828 3.91 -20.05 -34.35
CA ARG A 828 3.08 -19.90 -33.16
C ARG A 828 1.88 -20.83 -33.21
N GLN A 829 1.41 -21.19 -32.02
CA GLN A 829 0.17 -21.92 -31.79
C GLN A 829 -0.56 -21.28 -30.61
N GLY A 830 -1.83 -20.90 -30.79
CA GLY A 830 -2.72 -20.44 -29.73
C GLY A 830 -3.13 -21.58 -28.80
N ALA A 831 -3.63 -21.23 -27.62
CA ALA A 831 -4.18 -22.21 -26.69
C ALA A 831 -5.41 -22.89 -27.30
N HIS A 832 -5.50 -24.22 -27.20
CA HIS A 832 -6.66 -24.96 -27.68
C HIS A 832 -6.79 -26.30 -26.95
N GLY A 833 -8.03 -26.80 -26.87
CA GLY A 833 -8.30 -28.12 -26.29
C GLY A 833 -7.72 -28.30 -24.88
N GLY A 834 -7.68 -27.23 -24.07
CA GLY A 834 -7.14 -27.23 -22.71
C GLY A 834 -5.62 -27.13 -22.58
N SER A 835 -4.85 -27.09 -23.68
CA SER A 835 -3.39 -26.94 -23.65
C SER A 835 -2.94 -25.49 -23.80
N SER A 836 -1.80 -25.15 -23.19
CA SER A 836 -1.18 -23.83 -23.33
C SER A 836 -0.71 -23.55 -24.76
N GLY A 837 -0.85 -22.31 -25.22
CA GLY A 837 -0.27 -21.88 -26.49
C GLY A 837 1.22 -21.60 -26.37
N TRP A 838 1.92 -21.54 -27.51
CA TRP A 838 3.37 -21.33 -27.58
C TRP A 838 3.77 -20.52 -28.81
N LYS A 839 4.98 -19.98 -28.76
CA LYS A 839 5.67 -19.33 -29.88
C LYS A 839 7.11 -19.82 -29.95
N SER A 840 7.64 -19.96 -31.17
CA SER A 840 9.02 -20.37 -31.40
C SER A 840 9.66 -19.50 -32.47
N THR A 841 10.93 -19.17 -32.28
CA THR A 841 11.74 -18.42 -33.23
C THR A 841 13.08 -19.12 -33.44
N GLU A 842 13.51 -19.19 -34.68
CA GLU A 842 14.70 -19.90 -35.12
C GLU A 842 15.55 -19.00 -36.01
N ALA A 843 16.87 -19.12 -35.87
CA ALA A 843 17.83 -18.56 -36.80
C ALA A 843 18.98 -19.53 -37.04
N GLY A 844 19.45 -19.62 -38.28
CA GLY A 844 20.52 -20.54 -38.64
C GLY A 844 21.17 -20.25 -39.99
N LEU A 845 22.06 -21.14 -40.39
CA LEU A 845 22.75 -21.15 -41.66
C LEU A 845 22.46 -22.46 -42.39
N LEU A 846 22.05 -22.36 -43.66
CA LEU A 846 21.90 -23.47 -44.60
C LEU A 846 22.97 -23.30 -45.69
N ALA A 847 23.78 -24.31 -45.93
CA ALA A 847 24.78 -24.27 -47.01
C ALA A 847 24.77 -25.57 -47.81
N ALA A 848 24.98 -25.47 -49.12
CA ALA A 848 24.97 -26.63 -49.99
C ALA A 848 25.95 -26.54 -51.15
N LEU A 849 26.31 -27.72 -51.65
CA LEU A 849 27.12 -27.93 -52.84
C LEU A 849 26.40 -28.92 -53.75
N GLU A 850 26.16 -28.56 -55.01
CA GLU A 850 25.42 -29.39 -55.96
C GLU A 850 26.01 -29.37 -57.37
N ARG A 851 25.70 -30.40 -58.16
CA ARG A 851 26.20 -30.59 -59.52
C ARG A 851 25.08 -31.03 -60.46
N SER A 852 25.10 -30.49 -61.68
CA SER A 852 24.19 -30.89 -62.77
C SER A 852 24.81 -31.93 -63.71
N PHE A 853 23.99 -32.84 -64.21
CA PHE A 853 24.35 -33.92 -65.12
C PHE A 853 23.52 -33.84 -66.43
N ASP A 854 24.06 -34.38 -67.53
CA ASP A 854 23.41 -34.37 -68.85
C ASP A 854 22.04 -35.05 -68.88
N SER A 855 21.74 -35.91 -67.90
CA SER A 855 20.44 -36.58 -67.73
C SER A 855 19.31 -35.65 -67.29
N GLY A 856 19.60 -34.38 -66.97
CA GLY A 856 18.68 -33.46 -66.31
C GLY A 856 18.61 -33.67 -64.80
N LEU A 857 19.50 -34.48 -64.23
CA LEU A 857 19.67 -34.63 -62.78
C LEU A 857 20.56 -33.51 -62.23
N THR A 858 20.15 -32.89 -61.14
CA THR A 858 20.99 -32.09 -60.25
C THR A 858 21.01 -32.79 -58.89
N ALA A 859 22.20 -33.05 -58.33
CA ALA A 859 22.33 -33.67 -57.02
C ALA A 859 23.34 -32.92 -56.16
N GLY A 860 23.08 -32.84 -54.85
CA GLY A 860 23.92 -32.11 -53.92
C GLY A 860 23.83 -32.61 -52.49
N VAL A 861 24.71 -32.06 -51.67
CA VAL A 861 24.76 -32.23 -50.21
C VAL A 861 24.56 -30.88 -49.55
N HIS A 862 23.90 -30.88 -48.39
CA HIS A 862 23.66 -29.66 -47.62
C HIS A 862 23.86 -29.88 -46.12
N LEU A 863 24.20 -28.81 -45.44
CA LEU A 863 24.27 -28.72 -43.98
C LEU A 863 23.33 -27.62 -43.49
N ALA A 864 22.70 -27.83 -42.35
CA ALA A 864 21.93 -26.81 -41.66
C ALA A 864 22.29 -26.80 -40.18
N SER A 865 22.57 -25.63 -39.62
CA SER A 865 22.80 -25.48 -38.18
C SER A 865 22.23 -24.17 -37.69
N GLY A 866 21.72 -24.17 -36.46
CA GLY A 866 21.06 -23.00 -35.89
C GLY A 866 20.67 -23.19 -34.44
N MET A 867 19.98 -22.17 -33.96
CA MET A 867 19.42 -22.09 -32.61
C MET A 867 17.94 -21.76 -32.70
N ARG A 868 17.17 -22.26 -31.74
CA ARG A 868 15.73 -22.06 -31.64
C ARG A 868 15.36 -21.76 -30.21
N GLU A 869 14.48 -20.79 -30.02
CA GLU A 869 13.91 -20.45 -28.72
C GLU A 869 12.40 -20.69 -28.80
N THR A 870 11.87 -21.51 -27.90
CA THR A 870 10.44 -21.81 -27.79
C THR A 870 9.93 -21.35 -26.43
N ARG A 871 8.87 -20.56 -26.39
CA ARG A 871 8.23 -20.09 -25.15
C ARG A 871 6.76 -20.48 -25.12
N LEU A 872 6.30 -20.99 -23.98
CA LEU A 872 4.88 -21.12 -23.68
C LEU A 872 4.33 -19.75 -23.25
N TYR A 873 3.06 -19.46 -23.58
CA TYR A 873 2.42 -18.22 -23.12
C TYR A 873 2.27 -18.21 -21.60
N GLY A 874 2.36 -17.02 -21.00
CA GLY A 874 2.41 -16.85 -19.54
C GLY A 874 3.77 -17.12 -18.91
N ASP A 875 4.82 -17.28 -19.72
CA ASP A 875 6.22 -17.54 -19.31
C ASP A 875 6.38 -18.77 -18.39
N ALA A 876 5.46 -19.73 -18.51
CA ALA A 876 5.46 -20.99 -17.76
C ALA A 876 6.65 -21.90 -18.10
N ALA A 877 7.13 -21.86 -19.35
CA ALA A 877 8.29 -22.61 -19.79
C ALA A 877 9.01 -21.94 -20.97
N LYS A 878 10.33 -22.13 -21.03
CA LYS A 878 11.22 -21.67 -22.10
C LYS A 878 12.20 -22.78 -22.47
N ALA A 879 12.26 -23.14 -23.75
CA ALA A 879 13.25 -24.06 -24.31
C ALA A 879 14.22 -23.31 -25.23
N ASP A 880 15.52 -23.45 -24.99
CA ASP A 880 16.58 -23.02 -25.90
C ASP A 880 17.21 -24.27 -26.55
N SER A 881 17.04 -24.42 -27.85
CA SER A 881 17.52 -25.57 -28.62
C SER A 881 18.63 -25.19 -29.59
N ARG A 882 19.59 -26.10 -29.81
CA ARG A 882 20.67 -25.99 -30.79
C ARG A 882 20.68 -27.25 -31.64
N PHE A 883 20.76 -27.09 -32.96
CA PHE A 883 20.75 -28.24 -33.87
C PHE A 883 21.85 -28.19 -34.93
N PHE A 884 22.21 -29.38 -35.40
CA PHE A 884 23.10 -29.59 -36.53
C PHE A 884 22.58 -30.74 -37.38
N LEU A 885 22.37 -30.48 -38.67
CA LEU A 885 21.77 -31.41 -39.64
C LEU A 885 22.68 -31.55 -40.86
N LEU A 886 22.81 -32.77 -41.36
CA LEU A 886 23.44 -33.08 -42.64
C LEU A 886 22.43 -33.76 -43.55
N GLY A 887 22.50 -33.46 -44.84
CA GLY A 887 21.56 -33.99 -45.80
C GLY A 887 22.06 -34.02 -47.23
N ALA A 888 21.22 -34.58 -48.07
CA ALA A 888 21.39 -34.61 -49.51
C ALA A 888 20.08 -34.25 -50.20
N HIS A 889 20.19 -33.67 -51.39
CA HIS A 889 19.06 -33.30 -52.22
C HIS A 889 19.30 -33.63 -53.68
N SER A 890 18.23 -33.86 -54.42
CA SER A 890 18.29 -34.15 -55.84
C SER A 890 17.05 -33.68 -56.58
N ARG A 891 17.23 -33.19 -57.81
CA ARG A 891 16.17 -32.81 -58.73
C ARG A 891 16.41 -33.46 -60.08
N LEU A 892 15.42 -34.17 -60.60
CA LEU A 892 15.46 -34.76 -61.93
C LEU A 892 14.45 -34.04 -62.83
N ALA A 893 14.92 -33.34 -63.86
CA ALA A 893 14.11 -32.66 -64.87
C ALA A 893 14.57 -33.04 -66.29
N PRO A 894 14.08 -34.16 -66.85
CA PRO A 894 14.49 -34.63 -68.18
C PRO A 894 14.02 -33.65 -69.27
N GLY A 895 14.88 -33.32 -70.23
CA GLY A 895 14.58 -32.34 -71.27
C GLY A 895 13.32 -32.66 -72.09
N GLY A 896 12.47 -31.65 -72.34
CA GLY A 896 11.48 -31.65 -73.42
C GLY A 896 9.99 -31.84 -73.06
N ARG A 897 9.60 -31.98 -71.78
CA ARG A 897 8.16 -32.13 -71.41
C ARG A 897 7.71 -31.44 -70.12
N GLY A 898 8.53 -30.60 -69.46
CA GLY A 898 8.12 -29.79 -68.30
C GLY A 898 8.03 -30.51 -66.94
N GLY A 899 8.05 -31.84 -66.91
CA GLY A 899 7.98 -32.63 -65.68
C GLY A 899 9.29 -32.68 -64.88
N TYR A 900 9.18 -32.66 -63.55
CA TYR A 900 10.32 -32.81 -62.65
C TYR A 900 9.98 -33.61 -61.39
N LEU A 901 11.01 -34.23 -60.81
CA LEU A 901 10.99 -34.86 -59.48
C LEU A 901 12.02 -34.18 -58.59
N ALA A 902 11.68 -34.01 -57.30
CA ALA A 902 12.56 -33.45 -56.28
C ALA A 902 12.57 -34.37 -55.06
N ALA A 903 13.74 -34.64 -54.50
CA ALA A 903 13.88 -35.40 -53.26
C ALA A 903 14.93 -34.75 -52.36
N GLN A 904 14.68 -34.75 -51.05
CA GLN A 904 15.67 -34.35 -50.04
C GLN A 904 15.55 -35.21 -48.79
N ALA A 905 16.68 -35.41 -48.12
CA ALA A 905 16.75 -36.10 -46.84
C ALA A 905 17.75 -35.40 -45.91
N ARG A 906 17.45 -35.34 -44.61
CA ARG A 906 18.31 -34.79 -43.55
C ARG A 906 18.24 -35.64 -42.29
N LEU A 907 19.36 -35.73 -41.59
CA LEU A 907 19.47 -36.31 -40.26
C LEU A 907 20.46 -35.49 -39.42
N GLY A 908 20.20 -35.38 -38.13
CA GLY A 908 21.19 -34.82 -37.21
C GLY A 908 20.72 -34.82 -35.76
N LEU A 909 21.36 -33.97 -34.97
CA LEU A 909 21.18 -33.90 -33.52
C LEU A 909 20.65 -32.54 -33.10
N GLU A 910 19.85 -32.55 -32.05
CA GLU A 910 19.34 -31.38 -31.36
C GLU A 910 19.59 -31.55 -29.86
N ASN A 911 20.08 -30.49 -29.22
CA ASN A 911 20.19 -30.37 -27.78
C ASN A 911 19.23 -29.26 -27.33
N ALA A 912 18.43 -29.49 -26.30
CA ALA A 912 17.41 -28.57 -25.83
C ALA A 912 17.50 -28.41 -24.31
N ASP A 913 17.84 -27.19 -23.89
CA ASP A 913 17.81 -26.76 -22.50
C ASP A 913 16.42 -26.19 -22.21
N MET A 914 15.76 -26.60 -21.12
CA MET A 914 14.43 -26.12 -20.74
C MET A 914 14.39 -25.62 -19.31
N ASP A 915 13.89 -24.39 -19.17
CA ASP A 915 13.49 -23.78 -17.91
C ASP A 915 11.96 -23.83 -17.78
N ARG A 916 11.43 -24.51 -16.76
CA ARG A 916 10.00 -24.57 -16.45
C ARG A 916 9.71 -23.99 -15.08
N ARG A 917 8.70 -23.13 -14.96
CA ARG A 917 8.30 -22.47 -13.71
C ARG A 917 6.89 -22.90 -13.31
N VAL A 918 6.77 -23.35 -12.08
CA VAL A 918 5.49 -23.74 -11.47
C VAL A 918 5.20 -22.75 -10.37
N ALA A 919 4.11 -21.99 -10.50
CA ALA A 919 3.62 -21.08 -9.48
C ALA A 919 2.11 -21.24 -9.30
N VAL A 920 1.67 -21.68 -8.12
CA VAL A 920 0.25 -21.87 -7.79
C VAL A 920 0.05 -21.61 -6.29
N ASN A 921 -0.84 -20.67 -5.94
CA ASN A 921 -1.29 -20.42 -4.56
C ASN A 921 -0.17 -20.43 -3.50
N GLY A 922 0.84 -19.56 -3.64
CA GLY A 922 1.99 -19.46 -2.73
C GLY A 922 3.10 -20.52 -2.94
N TYR A 923 2.83 -21.61 -3.65
CA TYR A 923 3.87 -22.56 -4.07
C TYR A 923 4.57 -22.08 -5.34
N ALA A 924 5.91 -21.97 -5.31
CA ALA A 924 6.70 -21.56 -6.46
C ALA A 924 8.00 -22.38 -6.57
N ARG A 925 8.23 -23.05 -7.71
CA ARG A 925 9.48 -23.76 -8.04
C ARG A 925 9.89 -23.49 -9.49
N SER A 926 11.20 -23.55 -9.73
CA SER A 926 11.79 -23.48 -11.06
C SER A 926 12.57 -24.76 -11.33
N HIS A 927 12.48 -25.23 -12.56
CA HIS A 927 13.05 -26.49 -12.99
C HIS A 927 13.92 -26.29 -14.21
N GLU A 928 15.10 -26.90 -14.18
CA GLU A 928 16.07 -26.88 -15.27
C GLU A 928 16.31 -28.31 -15.75
N SER A 929 16.58 -28.45 -17.04
CA SER A 929 16.87 -29.73 -17.69
C SER A 929 17.60 -29.54 -19.01
N ASP A 930 18.38 -30.56 -19.39
CA ASP A 930 19.08 -30.69 -20.67
C ASP A 930 18.61 -32.01 -21.32
N GLY A 931 18.10 -31.92 -22.54
CA GLY A 931 17.65 -33.07 -23.32
C GLY A 931 18.32 -33.16 -24.70
N ASN A 932 18.78 -34.36 -25.05
CA ASN A 932 19.27 -34.66 -26.41
C ASN A 932 18.20 -35.34 -27.25
N ALA A 933 18.18 -35.01 -28.54
CA ALA A 933 17.26 -35.59 -29.52
C ALA A 933 17.93 -35.88 -30.86
N LEU A 934 17.53 -37.00 -31.48
CA LEU A 934 17.80 -37.30 -32.87
C LEU A 934 16.62 -36.77 -33.71
N LEU A 935 16.88 -35.90 -34.68
CA LEU A 935 15.84 -35.40 -35.58
C LEU A 935 16.21 -35.62 -37.06
N GLY A 936 15.19 -35.84 -37.89
CA GLY A 936 15.36 -36.08 -39.31
C GLY A 936 14.13 -35.76 -40.13
N SER A 937 14.35 -35.55 -41.43
CA SER A 937 13.32 -35.20 -42.40
C SER A 937 13.58 -35.85 -43.75
N PHE A 938 12.54 -36.35 -44.39
CA PHE A 938 12.53 -36.82 -45.77
C PHE A 938 11.42 -36.12 -46.54
N MET A 939 11.70 -35.66 -47.76
CA MET A 939 10.69 -35.08 -48.64
C MET A 939 10.84 -35.63 -50.06
N LEU A 940 9.70 -35.99 -50.66
CA LEU A 940 9.58 -36.34 -52.07
C LEU A 940 8.52 -35.47 -52.73
N GLY A 941 8.87 -34.82 -53.83
CA GLY A 941 8.00 -33.94 -54.60
C GLY A 941 8.05 -34.22 -56.09
N ALA A 942 6.97 -33.88 -56.77
CA ALA A 942 6.82 -33.95 -58.22
C ALA A 942 6.08 -32.71 -58.72
N GLY A 943 6.41 -32.24 -59.92
CA GLY A 943 5.71 -31.13 -60.55
C GLY A 943 5.82 -31.18 -62.06
N TRP A 944 5.04 -30.32 -62.71
CA TRP A 944 5.03 -30.17 -64.15
C TRP A 944 4.83 -28.71 -64.51
N ASP A 945 5.78 -28.11 -65.22
CA ASP A 945 5.70 -26.72 -65.66
C ASP A 945 5.48 -26.60 -67.16
N ALA A 946 4.45 -25.88 -67.55
CA ALA A 946 4.35 -25.31 -68.89
C ALA A 946 5.23 -24.06 -68.97
N SER A 947 5.98 -23.91 -70.08
CA SER A 947 6.90 -22.79 -70.29
C SER A 947 6.45 -21.96 -71.49
N TRP A 948 6.33 -20.65 -71.30
CA TRP A 948 5.96 -19.68 -72.33
C TRP A 948 7.04 -18.60 -72.45
N GLY A 949 7.53 -18.37 -73.66
CA GLY A 949 8.39 -17.21 -73.95
C GLY A 949 7.54 -15.94 -74.07
N THR A 950 8.01 -14.85 -73.48
CA THR A 950 7.44 -13.50 -73.57
C THR A 950 8.51 -12.53 -74.07
N GLU A 951 8.12 -11.36 -74.59
CA GLU A 951 9.07 -10.32 -75.04
C GLU A 951 10.04 -9.86 -73.94
N ARG A 952 9.69 -10.08 -72.67
CA ARG A 952 10.46 -9.65 -71.49
C ARG A 952 11.11 -10.81 -70.72
N GLY A 953 10.97 -12.06 -71.15
CA GLY A 953 11.50 -13.22 -70.41
C GLY A 953 10.72 -14.53 -70.60
N THR A 954 11.06 -15.56 -69.84
CA THR A 954 10.36 -16.85 -69.81
C THR A 954 9.43 -16.93 -68.60
N PHE A 955 8.17 -17.26 -68.82
CA PHE A 955 7.21 -17.56 -67.76
C PHE A 955 7.00 -19.09 -67.69
N ARG A 956 6.98 -19.65 -66.48
CA ARG A 956 6.69 -21.05 -66.20
C ARG A 956 5.57 -21.14 -65.19
N ALA A 957 4.65 -22.08 -65.37
CA ALA A 957 3.64 -22.37 -64.36
C ALA A 957 3.12 -23.80 -64.48
N GLY A 958 2.75 -24.37 -63.34
CA GLY A 958 2.00 -25.61 -63.31
C GLY A 958 1.84 -26.22 -61.92
N PRO A 959 1.20 -27.41 -61.85
CA PRO A 959 0.92 -28.07 -60.58
C PRO A 959 2.18 -28.70 -59.97
N LEU A 960 2.19 -28.77 -58.65
CA LEU A 960 3.18 -29.51 -57.88
C LEU A 960 2.57 -30.17 -56.64
N ALA A 961 3.14 -31.30 -56.24
CA ALA A 961 2.74 -32.04 -55.05
C ALA A 961 3.98 -32.56 -54.34
N TRP A 962 3.96 -32.58 -53.02
CA TRP A 962 5.04 -33.17 -52.24
C TRP A 962 4.55 -33.74 -50.92
N LEU A 963 5.27 -34.76 -50.45
CA LEU A 963 5.07 -35.44 -49.18
C LEU A 963 6.32 -35.24 -48.34
N GLU A 964 6.14 -34.83 -47.09
CA GLU A 964 7.19 -34.68 -46.08
C GLU A 964 6.98 -35.70 -44.96
N TYR A 965 8.04 -36.32 -44.47
CA TYR A 965 8.06 -37.10 -43.23
C TYR A 965 9.15 -36.57 -42.32
N GLY A 966 8.75 -35.98 -41.19
CA GLY A 966 9.65 -35.51 -40.15
C GLY A 966 9.53 -36.38 -38.90
N PHE A 967 10.65 -36.64 -38.23
CA PHE A 967 10.64 -37.31 -36.93
C PHE A 967 11.63 -36.66 -35.96
N LEU A 968 11.32 -36.77 -34.66
CA LEU A 968 12.18 -36.39 -33.56
C LEU A 968 12.11 -37.48 -32.49
N ARG A 969 13.25 -37.98 -32.04
CA ARG A 969 13.35 -38.95 -30.94
C ARG A 969 14.18 -38.33 -29.82
N ARG A 970 13.53 -38.04 -28.70
CA ARG A 970 14.15 -37.45 -27.50
C ARG A 970 14.53 -38.56 -26.51
N GLU A 971 15.67 -38.42 -25.85
CA GLU A 971 16.04 -39.28 -24.73
C GLU A 971 15.26 -38.92 -23.44
N GLY A 972 15.18 -39.84 -22.49
CA GLY A 972 14.57 -39.57 -21.19
C GLY A 972 15.53 -38.83 -20.25
N PHE A 973 15.01 -37.98 -19.38
CA PHE A 973 15.79 -37.19 -18.43
C PHE A 973 14.96 -36.82 -17.20
N THR A 974 15.61 -36.33 -16.15
CA THR A 974 14.95 -35.85 -14.94
C THR A 974 15.25 -34.37 -14.76
N GLU A 975 14.22 -33.57 -14.59
CA GLU A 975 14.32 -32.16 -14.20
C GLU A 975 14.83 -32.03 -12.76
N HIS A 976 15.45 -30.89 -12.44
CA HIS A 976 15.87 -30.56 -11.07
C HIS A 976 14.97 -29.46 -10.47
N GLY A 977 14.97 -29.26 -9.14
CA GLY A 977 14.39 -28.06 -8.52
C GLY A 977 13.12 -28.20 -7.66
N GLY A 978 12.79 -29.39 -7.13
CA GLY A 978 11.75 -29.56 -6.09
C GLY A 978 10.72 -30.64 -6.41
N ALA A 979 9.63 -30.69 -5.64
CA ALA A 979 8.62 -31.74 -5.75
C ALA A 979 7.85 -31.74 -7.08
N SER A 980 7.69 -30.59 -7.72
CA SER A 980 7.07 -30.48 -9.04
C SER A 980 8.01 -30.83 -10.21
N ALA A 981 9.26 -31.25 -9.96
CA ALA A 981 10.19 -31.69 -11.00
C ALA A 981 9.75 -33.02 -11.63
N LEU A 982 9.88 -33.15 -12.94
CA LEU A 982 9.46 -34.33 -13.69
C LEU A 982 10.63 -35.24 -14.05
N HIS A 983 10.43 -36.55 -13.95
CA HIS A 983 11.10 -37.48 -14.86
C HIS A 983 10.28 -37.57 -16.13
N VAL A 984 10.90 -37.24 -17.26
CA VAL A 984 10.28 -37.24 -18.57
C VAL A 984 10.83 -38.42 -19.36
N ASP A 985 9.95 -39.30 -19.80
CA ASP A 985 10.34 -40.49 -20.56
C ASP A 985 10.85 -40.11 -21.96
N GLY A 986 11.69 -40.98 -22.51
CA GLY A 986 12.14 -40.88 -23.90
C GLY A 986 10.98 -41.14 -24.86
N GLU A 987 10.77 -40.24 -25.82
CA GLU A 987 9.56 -40.21 -26.64
C GLU A 987 9.87 -39.93 -28.12
N SER A 988 9.01 -40.39 -29.03
CA SER A 988 9.16 -40.19 -30.47
C SER A 988 7.98 -39.43 -31.07
N TYR A 989 8.30 -38.37 -31.80
CA TYR A 989 7.35 -37.49 -32.46
C TYR A 989 7.49 -37.62 -33.97
N ALA A 990 6.37 -37.55 -34.68
CA ALA A 990 6.35 -37.61 -36.14
C ALA A 990 5.34 -36.62 -36.73
N SER A 991 5.61 -36.20 -37.96
CA SER A 991 4.71 -35.40 -38.79
C SER A 991 4.81 -35.91 -40.24
N LEU A 992 3.67 -36.03 -40.91
CA LEU A 992 3.55 -36.49 -42.29
C LEU A 992 2.68 -35.53 -43.13
N PRO A 993 3.17 -34.31 -43.47
CA PRO A 993 2.43 -33.37 -44.29
C PRO A 993 2.39 -33.78 -45.78
N LEU A 994 1.19 -33.82 -46.35
CA LEU A 994 0.97 -33.82 -47.81
C LEU A 994 0.65 -32.40 -48.26
N SER A 995 1.30 -31.92 -49.32
CA SER A 995 1.03 -30.60 -49.89
C SER A 995 0.73 -30.69 -51.38
N LEU A 996 -0.37 -30.07 -51.81
CA LEU A 996 -0.84 -30.01 -53.19
C LEU A 996 -0.99 -28.54 -53.60
N GLY A 997 -0.32 -28.12 -54.68
CA GLY A 997 -0.25 -26.72 -55.03
C GLY A 997 0.11 -26.44 -56.48
N ALA A 998 0.45 -25.18 -56.72
CA ALA A 998 0.94 -24.68 -57.99
C ALA A 998 2.17 -23.79 -57.78
N HIS A 999 3.04 -23.79 -58.78
CA HIS A 999 4.23 -22.94 -58.85
C HIS A 999 4.13 -22.09 -60.11
N THR A 1000 4.62 -20.87 -59.98
CA THR A 1000 4.77 -19.93 -61.08
C THR A 1000 6.16 -19.32 -60.97
N ALA A 1001 6.85 -19.20 -62.09
CA ALA A 1001 8.16 -18.57 -62.16
C ALA A 1001 8.23 -17.65 -63.38
N TRP A 1002 8.90 -16.52 -63.24
CA TRP A 1002 9.24 -15.62 -64.33
C TRP A 1002 10.73 -15.34 -64.29
N GLN A 1003 11.39 -15.34 -65.45
CA GLN A 1003 12.81 -15.06 -65.59
C GLN A 1003 13.04 -14.13 -66.78
N GLY A 1004 13.63 -12.97 -66.55
CA GLY A 1004 13.99 -12.00 -67.57
C GLY A 1004 15.42 -11.50 -67.44
N GLU A 1005 15.81 -10.62 -68.35
CA GLU A 1005 17.13 -9.97 -68.38
C GLU A 1005 16.95 -8.46 -68.25
N LEU A 1006 17.79 -7.83 -67.43
CA LEU A 1006 17.85 -6.38 -67.25
C LEU A 1006 18.72 -5.75 -68.36
N GLU A 1007 18.59 -4.43 -68.57
CA GLU A 1007 19.34 -3.72 -69.61
C GLU A 1007 20.87 -3.85 -69.49
N ASN A 1008 21.38 -4.11 -68.28
CA ASN A 1008 22.80 -4.30 -67.99
C ASN A 1008 23.27 -5.76 -68.14
N GLY A 1009 22.42 -6.66 -68.67
CA GLY A 1009 22.70 -8.09 -68.85
C GLY A 1009 22.50 -8.95 -67.61
N ALA A 1010 22.17 -8.37 -66.45
CA ALA A 1010 21.89 -9.14 -65.25
C ALA A 1010 20.52 -9.86 -65.34
N GLY A 1011 20.42 -11.06 -64.78
CA GLY A 1011 19.17 -11.82 -64.75
C GLY A 1011 18.28 -11.40 -63.57
N LEU A 1012 16.97 -11.29 -63.80
CA LEU A 1012 15.96 -11.09 -62.76
C LEU A 1012 14.98 -12.27 -62.79
N GLY A 1013 14.74 -12.91 -61.65
CA GLY A 1013 13.80 -14.01 -61.51
C GLY A 1013 12.81 -13.79 -60.36
N LEU A 1014 11.55 -14.18 -60.56
CA LEU A 1014 10.51 -14.19 -59.54
C LEU A 1014 9.87 -15.58 -59.51
N ASP A 1015 9.83 -16.22 -58.35
CA ASP A 1015 9.19 -17.51 -58.12
C ASP A 1015 8.12 -17.37 -57.05
N ILE A 1016 6.94 -17.96 -57.27
CA ILE A 1016 5.83 -17.99 -56.30
C ILE A 1016 5.26 -19.41 -56.27
N THR A 1017 5.15 -19.98 -55.07
CA THR A 1017 4.52 -21.27 -54.79
C THR A 1017 3.36 -21.07 -53.83
N ALA A 1018 2.20 -21.65 -54.15
CA ALA A 1018 1.05 -21.70 -53.27
C ALA A 1018 0.53 -23.15 -53.19
N ALA A 1019 0.26 -23.66 -51.98
CA ALA A 1019 -0.20 -25.03 -51.79
C ALA A 1019 -1.15 -25.19 -50.61
N TRP A 1020 -2.13 -26.06 -50.74
CA TRP A 1020 -2.87 -26.60 -49.60
C TRP A 1020 -2.04 -27.72 -48.96
N ARG A 1021 -1.87 -27.67 -47.65
CA ARG A 1021 -1.15 -28.66 -46.84
C ARG A 1021 -2.12 -29.37 -45.90
N HIS A 1022 -1.97 -30.68 -45.77
CA HIS A 1022 -2.75 -31.54 -44.88
C HIS A 1022 -1.84 -32.48 -44.07
N GLU A 1023 -2.00 -32.50 -42.74
CA GLU A 1023 -1.27 -33.40 -41.83
C GLU A 1023 -1.92 -34.80 -41.77
N LEU A 1024 -1.20 -35.82 -42.25
CA LEU A 1024 -1.67 -37.21 -42.33
C LEU A 1024 -1.40 -38.02 -41.04
N ALA A 1025 -0.39 -37.64 -40.25
CA ALA A 1025 -0.03 -38.35 -39.03
C ALA A 1025 -1.06 -38.13 -37.89
N ASP A 1026 -0.84 -38.79 -36.76
CA ASP A 1026 -1.57 -38.44 -35.54
C ASP A 1026 -1.19 -37.02 -35.13
N THR A 1027 -2.21 -36.25 -34.79
CA THR A 1027 -2.08 -34.86 -34.37
C THR A 1027 -1.79 -34.73 -32.88
N ALA A 1028 -2.09 -35.75 -32.07
CA ALA A 1028 -1.84 -35.71 -30.64
C ALA A 1028 -0.42 -36.19 -30.29
N PHE A 1029 0.32 -35.37 -29.53
CA PHE A 1029 1.54 -35.80 -28.88
C PHE A 1029 1.26 -36.21 -27.44
N HIS A 1030 1.97 -37.25 -27.03
CA HIS A 1030 1.87 -37.88 -25.71
C HIS A 1030 3.28 -38.06 -25.16
N THR A 1031 3.67 -37.19 -24.24
CA THR A 1031 4.87 -37.36 -23.42
C THR A 1031 4.47 -38.03 -22.11
N HIS A 1032 5.07 -39.17 -21.81
CA HIS A 1032 4.92 -39.86 -20.53
C HIS A 1032 5.89 -39.26 -19.49
N ALA A 1033 5.42 -39.08 -18.27
CA ALA A 1033 6.20 -38.52 -17.18
C ALA A 1033 5.68 -38.99 -15.80
N HIS A 1034 6.49 -38.78 -14.78
CA HIS A 1034 6.09 -38.84 -13.37
C HIS A 1034 6.84 -37.77 -12.58
N PHE A 1035 6.33 -37.39 -11.40
CA PHE A 1035 7.10 -36.52 -10.50
C PHE A 1035 8.31 -37.27 -9.95
N ALA A 1036 9.45 -36.60 -9.86
CA ALA A 1036 10.68 -37.20 -9.35
C ALA A 1036 10.48 -37.77 -7.93
N GLY A 1037 10.74 -39.06 -7.75
CA GLY A 1037 10.54 -39.78 -6.48
C GLY A 1037 9.13 -40.37 -6.28
N TYR A 1038 8.25 -40.27 -7.29
CA TYR A 1038 6.87 -40.78 -7.29
C TYR A 1038 6.58 -41.70 -8.49
N ASP A 1039 7.55 -42.56 -8.83
CA ASP A 1039 7.59 -43.40 -10.05
C ASP A 1039 6.36 -44.29 -10.27
N ALA A 1040 5.65 -44.65 -9.19
CA ALA A 1040 4.43 -45.44 -9.24
C ALA A 1040 3.20 -44.68 -9.81
N PHE A 1041 3.30 -43.36 -9.97
CA PHE A 1041 2.20 -42.46 -10.34
C PHE A 1041 2.48 -41.75 -11.67
N GLY A 1042 2.63 -42.53 -12.74
CA GLY A 1042 2.84 -42.00 -14.08
C GLY A 1042 1.60 -41.31 -14.68
N PHE A 1043 1.85 -40.32 -15.53
CA PHE A 1043 0.85 -39.60 -16.30
C PHE A 1043 1.41 -39.26 -17.69
N SER A 1044 0.53 -38.87 -18.61
CA SER A 1044 0.94 -38.44 -19.95
C SER A 1044 0.31 -37.11 -20.35
N SER A 1045 1.00 -36.35 -21.20
CA SER A 1045 0.38 -35.22 -21.89
C SER A 1045 -0.56 -35.69 -23.02
N ALA A 1046 -1.37 -34.77 -23.52
CA ALA A 1046 -2.22 -35.00 -24.68
C ALA A 1046 -2.38 -33.69 -25.48
N THR A 1047 -1.37 -33.32 -26.27
CA THR A 1047 -1.35 -32.04 -27.00
C THR A 1047 -1.66 -32.26 -28.49
N ALA A 1048 -2.90 -31.99 -28.87
CA ALA A 1048 -3.33 -32.11 -30.27
C ALA A 1048 -2.78 -30.96 -31.15
N LEU A 1049 -2.80 -31.14 -32.46
CA LEU A 1049 -2.66 -30.04 -33.43
C LEU A 1049 -4.04 -29.36 -33.58
N PRO A 1050 -4.13 -28.01 -33.60
CA PRO A 1050 -5.43 -27.31 -33.63
C PRO A 1050 -6.20 -27.48 -34.95
N GLY A 1051 -5.53 -27.94 -36.01
CA GLY A 1051 -6.13 -28.25 -37.30
C GLY A 1051 -5.11 -28.90 -38.24
N ARG A 1052 -5.58 -29.76 -39.15
CA ARG A 1052 -4.72 -30.51 -40.08
C ARG A 1052 -4.39 -29.73 -41.36
N ASP A 1053 -5.28 -28.82 -41.73
CA ASP A 1053 -5.21 -28.09 -43.00
C ASP A 1053 -4.56 -26.71 -42.85
N ALA A 1054 -3.76 -26.33 -43.84
CA ALA A 1054 -3.15 -25.02 -43.92
C ALA A 1054 -2.93 -24.57 -45.38
N LEU A 1055 -2.74 -23.27 -45.59
CA LEU A 1055 -2.24 -22.71 -46.85
C LEU A 1055 -0.75 -22.39 -46.68
N LEU A 1056 0.07 -22.86 -47.62
CA LEU A 1056 1.45 -22.43 -47.78
C LEU A 1056 1.52 -21.39 -48.88
N LEU A 1057 2.27 -20.33 -48.63
CA LEU A 1057 2.65 -19.34 -49.63
C LEU A 1057 4.13 -19.05 -49.50
N GLN A 1058 4.87 -19.14 -50.60
CA GLN A 1058 6.30 -18.90 -50.64
C GLN A 1058 6.65 -18.11 -51.88
N GLY A 1059 7.43 -17.04 -51.72
CA GLY A 1059 7.95 -16.22 -52.82
C GLY A 1059 9.46 -16.11 -52.76
N SER A 1060 10.09 -16.02 -53.93
CA SER A 1060 11.52 -15.77 -54.07
C SER A 1060 11.83 -14.76 -55.16
N LEU A 1061 12.71 -13.81 -54.86
CA LEU A 1061 13.28 -12.87 -55.81
C LEU A 1061 14.74 -13.21 -56.04
N THR A 1062 15.14 -13.25 -57.31
CA THR A 1062 16.45 -13.70 -57.75
C THR A 1062 17.14 -12.65 -58.59
N LEU A 1063 18.39 -12.34 -58.25
CA LEU A 1063 19.29 -11.56 -59.09
C LEU A 1063 20.49 -12.43 -59.46
N THR A 1064 20.84 -12.45 -60.75
CA THR A 1064 21.97 -13.20 -61.29
C THR A 1064 22.90 -12.24 -62.01
N SER A 1065 24.22 -12.39 -61.82
CA SER A 1065 25.21 -11.55 -62.50
C SER A 1065 25.15 -11.69 -64.03
N PRO A 1066 25.66 -10.71 -64.81
CA PRO A 1066 25.64 -10.79 -66.28
C PRO A 1066 26.36 -12.02 -66.87
N ASP A 1067 27.44 -12.47 -66.24
CA ASP A 1067 28.15 -13.71 -66.59
C ASP A 1067 27.44 -14.99 -66.10
N ARG A 1068 26.34 -14.83 -65.36
CA ARG A 1068 25.54 -15.87 -64.72
C ARG A 1068 26.27 -16.75 -63.71
N ALA A 1069 27.48 -16.35 -63.31
CA ALA A 1069 28.33 -17.07 -62.36
C ALA A 1069 27.88 -16.86 -60.91
N PHE A 1070 27.38 -15.68 -60.54
CA PHE A 1070 26.93 -15.35 -59.19
C PHE A 1070 25.41 -15.13 -59.12
N PHE A 1071 24.79 -15.50 -58.01
CA PHE A 1071 23.40 -15.14 -57.72
C PHE A 1071 23.18 -14.71 -56.27
N MET A 1072 22.17 -13.87 -56.09
CA MET A 1072 21.55 -13.54 -54.82
C MET A 1072 20.06 -13.87 -54.90
N GLN A 1073 19.53 -14.55 -53.88
CA GLN A 1073 18.11 -14.89 -53.77
C GLN A 1073 17.57 -14.47 -52.40
N LEU A 1074 16.51 -13.67 -52.40
CA LEU A 1074 15.70 -13.41 -51.22
C LEU A 1074 14.47 -14.31 -51.29
N SER A 1075 14.24 -15.13 -50.27
CA SER A 1075 13.05 -15.97 -50.14
C SER A 1075 12.29 -15.60 -48.89
N ALA A 1076 10.96 -15.51 -48.98
CA ALA A 1076 10.09 -15.31 -47.83
C ALA A 1076 8.76 -16.03 -48.05
N GLY A 1077 8.19 -16.57 -46.98
CA GLY A 1077 6.94 -17.29 -47.06
C GLY A 1077 6.50 -17.78 -45.70
N GLY A 1078 5.55 -18.70 -45.70
CA GLY A 1078 4.97 -19.21 -44.47
C GLY A 1078 3.73 -20.05 -44.66
N GLU A 1079 3.18 -20.42 -43.52
CA GLU A 1079 1.95 -21.17 -43.38
C GLU A 1079 0.88 -20.29 -42.70
N ALA A 1080 -0.30 -20.23 -43.31
CA ALA A 1080 -1.45 -19.45 -42.84
C ALA A 1080 -2.74 -20.28 -42.90
N PHE A 1081 -3.80 -19.76 -42.28
CA PHE A 1081 -5.15 -20.35 -42.23
C PHE A 1081 -5.29 -21.70 -41.53
N ARG A 1082 -4.22 -22.22 -40.89
CA ARG A 1082 -4.38 -23.27 -39.87
C ARG A 1082 -5.03 -22.64 -38.64
N ARG A 1083 -6.05 -23.29 -38.09
CA ARG A 1083 -6.72 -22.82 -36.87
C ARG A 1083 -5.71 -22.60 -35.75
N GLU A 1084 -5.76 -21.44 -35.09
CA GLU A 1084 -4.84 -21.04 -34.00
C GLU A 1084 -3.34 -21.17 -34.31
N SER A 1085 -2.90 -21.38 -35.55
CA SER A 1085 -1.48 -21.63 -35.85
C SER A 1085 -1.04 -20.94 -37.14
N SER A 1086 0.20 -20.44 -37.12
CA SER A 1086 0.81 -19.81 -38.29
C SER A 1086 2.32 -19.91 -38.19
N ALA A 1087 2.99 -19.95 -39.34
CA ALA A 1087 4.45 -19.91 -39.41
C ALA A 1087 4.91 -18.95 -40.51
N VAL A 1088 6.08 -18.37 -40.34
CA VAL A 1088 6.77 -17.55 -41.34
C VAL A 1088 8.23 -17.97 -41.44
N ASN A 1089 8.80 -17.86 -42.62
CA ASN A 1089 10.20 -18.14 -42.87
C ASN A 1089 10.77 -17.09 -43.85
N ALA A 1090 12.07 -16.84 -43.74
CA ALA A 1090 12.82 -16.04 -44.68
C ALA A 1090 14.26 -16.53 -44.81
N SER A 1091 14.86 -16.36 -45.99
CA SER A 1091 16.28 -16.65 -46.24
C SER A 1091 16.88 -15.71 -47.26
N LEU A 1092 18.20 -15.49 -47.17
CA LEU A 1092 18.99 -14.77 -48.16
C LEU A 1092 20.09 -15.69 -48.68
N SER A 1093 19.91 -16.31 -49.84
CA SER A 1093 20.89 -17.21 -50.44
C SER A 1093 21.88 -16.45 -51.32
N LEU A 1094 23.18 -16.72 -51.15
CA LEU A 1094 24.25 -16.24 -52.01
C LEU A 1094 24.98 -17.45 -52.59
N GLY A 1095 25.25 -17.46 -53.89
CA GLY A 1095 25.92 -18.61 -54.49
C GLY A 1095 26.64 -18.34 -55.80
N TRP A 1096 27.53 -19.29 -56.14
CA TRP A 1096 28.43 -19.24 -57.29
C TRP A 1096 28.34 -20.52 -58.10
N LYS A 1097 28.46 -20.40 -59.42
CA LYS A 1097 28.65 -21.47 -60.39
C LYS A 1097 30.10 -21.48 -60.85
N PHE A 1098 30.72 -22.66 -60.97
CA PHE A 1098 32.11 -22.83 -61.40
C PHE A 1098 32.39 -24.19 -62.03
#